data_AF-K1YA72-F1
#
_entry.id   AF-K1YA72-F1
#
_cell.length_a   1.000
_cell.length_b   1.000
_cell.length_c   1.000
_cell.angle_alpha   90.00
_cell.angle_beta   90.00
_cell.angle_gamma   90.00
#
_symmetry.space_group_name_H-M   'P 1'
#
loop_
_entity.id
_entity.type
_entity.pdbx_description
1 polymer ?
#
loop_
_entity_poly.entity_id
_entity_poly.type
_entity_poly.pdbx_seq_one_letter_code
_entity_poly.pdbx_strand_id
1 'polypeptide(L)'
;MKHSIFFILLTFLALQADVLASELTKISRMDSKDIVQLYFSFDKTPKFSITSNQRRVDLIFADTVTTPEISIFPPDDNIVKILPHQAKSEFVLSLFFRYEPQKHKLTRSSDGKLVFEVLLGNEYSKSYQELAKRLKGLTVVEKMPTDPSNPVILSPYAKNWMAFFANYESPVDLTPPVKFTSPPFPIIRLLPPDKESNLQLLDAEMLELASNRHWGQLEEMLLQRIDATTDIEKKKLLTLTYGETLLRKGDFANSFKQLYLLNEQYRDELLGTYANYLLIHLRSIHENPYIADNEFQALESSVGNSIPLAPYFLLSQMETALATHQYRRLNKLLLRDDVAFPQTIAEIVRIRQADYWYAIKQQVKAYAAYQLHKNSPILLTLPYSLGGYCNTLYNQKKYKEAAACYEQLAQIVPDKPLLGLISYRKNMAKLKFTEGSTLIGDFTRIEHAFPETEAGYRAAMKKNDLLFQQSRAQGKQVIESYESITENTLSRSIKEESLFKTALVHAELGEAATSIALLQQLLREFQHGDVRMSALALLIKLLPGEIKRLVDTKEYIKALVLAKQHRDLFQKNWIDSKFLADAAEAYHRIGIYDEAQKLYLYLLEILPVDQREKFYLPMIQATFNHGDYRLVDDYAAQYAYNYPHGQFANEVLFIRIQALVGDERLTDALSLLPSPLPDNKELFKIAVSIYFRNNDYDNCLAVLKKLSAIETPLPQKEQFILAECLFQTGAFTEAENEFQLVSPENSFYEQSLFRLATLERKKGNEENGLSFLKKIVEKGKSPRWKQFAERELQFKTASDRR
;
A
#
# COMPACT_ATOMS: atom_id res chain seq x y z
N MET A 1 26.07 79.80 10.60
CA MET A 1 25.63 78.38 10.56
C MET A 1 26.72 77.37 10.15
N LYS A 2 28.02 77.72 10.09
CA LYS A 2 29.11 76.76 9.81
C LYS A 2 29.94 76.34 11.03
N HIS A 3 29.60 76.82 12.23
CA HIS A 3 30.32 76.47 13.47
C HIS A 3 29.55 75.52 14.40
N SER A 4 28.24 75.31 14.14
CA SER A 4 27.42 74.37 14.91
C SER A 4 27.47 72.92 14.40
N ILE A 5 27.91 72.69 13.16
CA ILE A 5 28.06 71.34 12.58
C ILE A 5 29.39 70.68 12.99
N PHE A 6 30.43 71.49 13.25
CA PHE A 6 31.73 70.95 13.67
C PHE A 6 31.73 70.44 15.12
N PHE A 7 30.87 71.00 15.99
CA PHE A 7 30.76 70.57 17.39
C PHE A 7 29.93 69.29 17.58
N ILE A 8 29.03 68.96 16.65
CA ILE A 8 28.24 67.72 16.66
C ILE A 8 29.05 66.54 16.09
N LEU A 9 30.00 66.81 15.17
CA LEU A 9 30.90 65.76 14.66
C LEU A 9 32.01 65.41 15.67
N LEU A 10 32.46 66.36 16.51
CA LEU A 10 33.48 66.11 17.53
C LEU A 10 32.96 65.37 18.78
N THR A 11 31.66 65.43 19.04
CA THR A 11 31.02 64.72 20.17
C THR A 11 30.64 63.27 19.84
N PHE A 12 30.60 62.88 18.56
CA PHE A 12 30.48 61.48 18.14
C PHE A 12 31.81 60.72 18.06
N LEU A 13 32.95 61.43 18.06
CA LEU A 13 34.30 60.82 18.06
C LEU A 13 34.86 60.56 19.47
N ALA A 14 34.19 61.05 20.53
CA ALA A 14 34.61 60.87 21.93
C ALA A 14 33.80 59.79 22.70
N LEU A 15 32.94 59.03 21.99
CA LEU A 15 32.19 57.88 22.51
C LEU A 15 32.51 56.61 21.70
N GLN A 16 33.75 56.45 21.24
CA GLN A 16 34.30 55.10 21.08
C GLN A 16 34.72 54.65 22.47
N ALA A 17 33.76 54.07 23.20
CA ALA A 17 34.14 53.17 24.28
C ALA A 17 34.99 52.08 23.61
N ASP A 18 36.29 52.04 23.92
CA ASP A 18 37.10 50.85 23.68
C ASP A 18 36.31 49.68 24.26
N VAL A 19 35.70 48.86 23.40
CA VAL A 19 35.14 47.59 23.81
C VAL A 19 36.38 46.75 24.16
N LEU A 20 36.81 46.85 25.42
CA LEU A 20 37.86 46.01 25.98
C LEU A 20 37.48 44.57 25.65
N ALA A 21 38.31 43.95 24.82
CA ALA A 21 38.13 42.57 24.40
C ALA A 21 38.19 41.68 25.64
N SER A 22 37.30 40.69 25.69
CA SER A 22 37.30 39.65 26.71
C SER A 22 38.58 38.83 26.60
N GLU A 23 39.25 38.58 27.71
CA GLU A 23 40.43 37.75 27.80
C GLU A 23 40.05 36.36 28.32
N LEU A 24 40.33 35.32 27.52
CA LEU A 24 40.19 33.93 27.96
C LEU A 24 41.34 33.61 28.93
N THR A 25 41.00 33.26 30.17
CA THR A 25 41.99 33.04 31.25
C THR A 25 42.23 31.57 31.54
N LYS A 26 41.20 30.72 31.39
CA LYS A 26 41.32 29.29 31.69
C LYS A 26 40.31 28.44 30.94
N ILE A 27 40.76 27.27 30.49
CA ILE A 27 39.90 26.18 30.01
C ILE A 27 40.10 24.99 30.96
N SER A 28 39.02 24.44 31.49
CA SER A 28 39.06 23.20 32.27
C SER A 28 38.06 22.19 31.76
N ARG A 29 38.44 20.92 31.78
CA ARG A 29 37.66 19.79 31.29
C ARG A 29 37.22 18.92 32.45
N MET A 30 35.97 18.49 32.44
CA MET A 30 35.43 17.47 33.33
C MET A 30 34.74 16.42 32.50
N ASP A 31 35.19 15.18 32.65
CA ASP A 31 34.66 14.05 31.91
C ASP A 31 33.71 13.24 32.80
N SER A 32 32.57 12.90 32.23
CA SER A 32 31.69 11.83 32.68
C SER A 32 31.64 10.76 31.58
N LYS A 33 31.08 9.59 31.88
CA LYS A 33 31.09 8.42 30.99
C LYS A 33 30.61 8.74 29.57
N ASP A 34 29.51 9.49 29.46
CA ASP A 34 28.87 9.82 28.17
C ASP A 34 28.86 11.33 27.87
N ILE A 35 29.31 12.16 28.81
CA ILE A 35 29.21 13.62 28.75
C ILE A 35 30.58 14.24 28.98
N VAL A 36 30.99 15.14 28.08
CA VAL A 36 32.16 16.01 28.28
C VAL A 36 31.67 17.42 28.60
N GLN A 37 32.20 17.99 29.68
CA GLN A 37 31.96 19.37 30.06
C GLN A 37 33.25 20.19 29.97
N LEU A 38 33.23 21.26 29.18
CA LEU A 38 34.32 22.23 29.07
C LEU A 38 33.88 23.53 29.72
N TYR A 39 34.69 24.01 30.65
CA TYR A 39 34.49 25.26 31.38
C TYR A 39 35.48 26.30 30.88
N PHE A 40 34.96 27.42 30.40
CA PHE A 40 35.72 28.56 29.90
C PHE A 40 35.59 29.71 30.89
N SER A 41 36.72 30.16 31.44
CA SER A 41 36.80 31.32 32.34
C SER A 41 37.33 32.52 31.57
N PHE A 42 36.65 33.65 31.71
CA PHE A 42 37.01 34.92 31.10
C PHE A 42 37.11 35.99 32.18
N ASP A 43 37.91 37.03 31.96
CA ASP A 43 37.92 38.25 32.79
C ASP A 43 36.56 38.98 32.75
N LYS A 44 35.91 38.98 31.59
CA LYS A 44 34.59 39.50 31.29
C LYS A 44 33.90 38.55 30.32
N THR A 45 32.70 38.07 30.64
CA THR A 45 32.01 37.08 29.78
C THR A 45 31.73 37.65 28.37
N PRO A 46 32.23 37.02 27.28
CA PRO A 46 31.98 37.49 25.93
C PRO A 46 30.59 37.09 25.43
N LYS A 47 30.17 37.67 24.30
CA LYS A 47 29.06 37.10 23.51
C LYS A 47 29.55 35.81 22.86
N PHE A 48 28.72 34.78 22.85
CA PHE A 48 29.10 33.48 22.32
C PHE A 48 28.03 32.93 21.39
N SER A 49 28.46 32.10 20.44
CA SER A 49 27.58 31.29 19.62
C SER A 49 28.20 29.92 19.39
N ILE A 50 27.38 28.99 18.92
CA ILE A 50 27.79 27.63 18.62
C ILE A 50 27.31 27.28 17.23
N THR A 51 28.20 26.70 16.43
CA THR A 51 27.84 26.11 15.13
C THR A 51 28.33 24.67 15.09
N SER A 52 27.54 23.79 14.48
CA SER A 52 27.88 22.37 14.39
C SER A 52 27.68 21.86 12.97
N ASN A 53 28.58 20.97 12.56
CA ASN A 53 28.53 20.29 11.29
C ASN A 53 29.02 18.85 11.47
N GLN A 54 28.07 17.92 11.59
CA GLN A 54 28.33 16.51 11.84
C GLN A 54 29.25 16.31 13.05
N ARG A 55 30.47 15.82 12.81
CA ARG A 55 31.49 15.53 13.84
C ARG A 55 32.22 16.76 14.34
N ARG A 56 31.97 17.94 13.80
CA ARG A 56 32.66 19.18 14.18
C ARG A 56 31.71 20.11 14.93
N VAL A 57 32.15 20.64 16.05
CA VAL A 57 31.48 21.71 16.79
C VAL A 57 32.44 22.88 16.96
N ASP A 58 32.01 24.05 16.53
CA ASP A 58 32.75 25.30 16.65
C ASP A 58 32.12 26.16 17.75
N LEU A 59 32.92 26.46 18.76
CA LEU A 59 32.58 27.39 19.84
C LEU A 59 33.15 28.76 19.46
N ILE A 60 32.28 29.74 19.26
CA ILE A 60 32.66 31.07 18.76
C ILE A 60 32.46 32.07 19.90
N PHE A 61 33.53 32.77 20.28
CA PHE A 61 33.52 33.80 21.30
C PHE A 61 33.88 35.15 20.66
N ALA A 62 32.92 36.08 20.64
CA ALA A 62 33.09 37.39 20.02
C ALA A 62 33.89 38.36 20.91
N ASP A 63 34.63 39.26 20.27
CA ASP A 63 35.49 40.26 20.89
C ASP A 63 36.40 39.65 21.98
N THR A 64 36.99 38.49 21.67
CA THR A 64 37.76 37.68 22.63
C THR A 64 39.20 37.50 22.17
N VAL A 65 40.16 37.68 23.09
CA VAL A 65 41.60 37.43 22.88
C VAL A 65 42.08 36.36 23.85
N THR A 66 43.01 35.53 23.41
CA THR A 66 43.65 34.49 24.23
C THR A 66 44.95 34.98 24.85
N THR A 67 45.18 34.67 26.13
CA THR A 67 46.50 34.80 26.74
C THR A 67 47.53 33.86 26.09
N PRO A 68 48.81 34.24 25.95
CA PRO A 68 49.86 33.38 25.41
C PRO A 68 50.11 32.08 26.19
N GLU A 69 49.60 31.97 27.42
CA GLU A 69 49.82 30.85 28.36
C GLU A 69 48.66 29.86 28.46
N ILE A 70 47.61 29.95 27.62
CA ILE A 70 46.47 29.03 27.70
C ILE A 70 46.87 27.62 27.23
N SER A 71 46.93 26.69 28.19
CA SER A 71 47.04 25.26 27.89
C SER A 71 45.68 24.68 27.51
N ILE A 72 45.53 24.25 26.26
CA ILE A 72 44.39 23.45 25.80
C ILE A 72 44.68 21.98 26.09
N PHE A 73 43.68 21.25 26.58
CA PHE A 73 43.81 19.81 26.85
C PHE A 73 44.10 19.02 25.56
N PRO A 74 44.82 17.88 25.64
CA PRO A 74 45.15 17.09 24.46
C PRO A 74 43.90 16.37 23.90
N PRO A 75 43.89 16.04 22.59
CA PRO A 75 42.91 15.14 22.00
C PRO A 75 42.90 13.76 22.66
N ASP A 76 41.79 13.04 22.56
CA ASP A 76 41.60 11.69 23.08
C ASP A 76 40.71 10.82 22.16
N ASP A 77 40.24 9.68 22.68
CA ASP A 77 39.40 8.73 21.94
C ASP A 77 38.03 9.30 21.52
N ASN A 78 37.57 10.37 22.18
CA ASN A 78 36.26 11.00 21.95
C ASN A 78 36.40 12.28 21.12
N ILE A 79 37.28 13.20 21.53
CA ILE A 79 37.64 14.44 20.84
C ILE A 79 38.98 14.19 20.14
N VAL A 80 38.91 13.73 18.89
CA VAL A 80 40.06 13.30 18.10
C VAL A 80 40.94 14.46 17.62
N LYS A 81 40.41 15.70 17.62
CA LYS A 81 41.17 16.90 17.22
C LYS A 81 40.57 18.17 17.82
N ILE A 82 41.43 19.09 18.25
CA ILE A 82 41.07 20.40 18.79
C ILE A 82 41.88 21.45 18.04
N LEU A 83 41.21 22.48 17.50
CA LEU A 83 41.84 23.56 16.75
C LEU A 83 41.39 24.91 17.31
N PRO A 84 42.28 25.64 18.03
CA PRO A 84 42.05 27.04 18.33
C PRO A 84 42.34 27.91 17.09
N HIS A 85 41.50 28.90 16.83
CA HIS A 85 41.69 29.87 15.76
C HIS A 85 41.33 31.27 16.23
N GLN A 86 42.27 32.21 16.11
CA GLN A 86 42.03 33.63 16.39
C GLN A 86 41.73 34.35 15.08
N ALA A 87 40.52 34.92 14.97
CA ALA A 87 40.10 35.81 13.89
C ALA A 87 40.01 37.26 14.41
N LYS A 88 39.98 38.25 13.51
CA LYS A 88 40.16 39.70 13.83
C LYS A 88 39.38 40.20 15.06
N SER A 89 38.16 39.71 15.29
CA SER A 89 37.31 40.08 16.42
C SER A 89 36.66 38.86 17.08
N GLU A 90 37.17 37.64 16.87
CA GLU A 90 36.56 36.42 17.42
C GLU A 90 37.62 35.37 17.74
N PHE A 91 37.42 34.64 18.83
CA PHE A 91 38.14 33.41 19.13
C PHE A 91 37.24 32.21 18.85
N VAL A 92 37.73 31.26 18.04
CA VAL A 92 37.00 30.05 17.68
C VAL A 92 37.75 28.83 18.19
N LEU A 93 37.07 27.97 18.95
CA LEU A 93 37.58 26.66 19.34
C LEU A 93 36.79 25.57 18.62
N SER A 94 37.44 24.94 17.64
CA SER A 94 36.86 23.84 16.86
C SER A 94 37.19 22.49 17.48
N LEU A 95 36.16 21.73 17.85
CA LEU A 95 36.25 20.40 18.43
C LEU A 95 35.79 19.36 17.40
N PHE A 96 36.61 18.35 17.12
CA PHE A 96 36.30 17.23 16.25
C PHE A 96 36.09 15.96 17.06
N PHE A 97 34.92 15.35 16.92
CA PHE A 97 34.52 14.15 17.64
C PHE A 97 34.68 12.89 16.77
N ARG A 98 34.96 11.75 17.41
CA ARG A 98 35.06 10.45 16.73
C ARG A 98 33.75 10.06 16.06
N TYR A 99 32.63 10.29 16.75
CA TYR A 99 31.26 10.15 16.28
C TYR A 99 30.52 11.49 16.38
N GLU A 100 29.45 11.67 15.61
CA GLU A 100 28.66 12.91 15.65
C GLU A 100 28.01 13.08 17.03
N PRO A 101 28.20 14.22 17.72
CA PRO A 101 27.62 14.44 19.04
C PRO A 101 26.10 14.36 19.01
N GLN A 102 25.51 13.62 19.95
CA GLN A 102 24.04 13.43 20.02
C GLN A 102 23.33 14.72 20.42
N LYS A 103 23.93 15.48 21.34
CA LYS A 103 23.42 16.78 21.80
C LYS A 103 24.58 17.62 22.31
N HIS A 104 24.49 18.93 22.13
CA HIS A 104 25.44 19.85 22.71
C HIS A 104 24.77 21.18 23.04
N LYS A 105 25.27 21.86 24.07
CA LYS A 105 24.81 23.21 24.46
C LYS A 105 25.99 24.00 25.02
N LEU A 106 25.97 25.31 24.79
CA LEU A 106 26.88 26.26 25.40
C LEU A 106 26.05 27.20 26.27
N THR A 107 26.29 27.19 27.58
CA THR A 107 25.48 27.90 28.58
C THR A 107 26.34 28.74 29.51
N ARG A 108 25.80 29.84 30.03
CA ARG A 108 26.46 30.65 31.07
C ARG A 108 26.13 30.09 32.45
N SER A 109 27.16 29.85 33.26
CA SER A 109 27.06 29.46 34.67
C SER A 109 26.76 30.66 35.57
N SER A 110 26.24 30.41 36.77
CA SER A 110 25.93 31.42 37.78
C SER A 110 27.15 32.20 38.27
N ASP A 111 28.34 31.62 38.16
CA ASP A 111 29.64 32.23 38.48
C ASP A 111 30.27 32.99 37.30
N GLY A 112 29.54 33.17 36.20
CA GLY A 112 29.98 33.95 35.04
C GLY A 112 30.85 33.19 34.03
N LYS A 113 31.14 31.91 34.27
CA LYS A 113 31.85 31.02 33.32
C LYS A 113 30.94 30.57 32.17
N LEU A 114 31.52 30.22 31.03
CA LEU A 114 30.80 29.53 29.96
C LEU A 114 31.06 28.03 30.06
N VAL A 115 29.99 27.23 29.97
CA VAL A 115 30.03 25.77 30.07
C VAL A 115 29.52 25.19 28.77
N PHE A 116 30.40 24.52 28.05
CA PHE A 116 30.04 23.67 26.93
C PHE A 116 29.81 22.25 27.43
N GLU A 117 28.60 21.75 27.27
CA GLU A 117 28.23 20.37 27.62
C GLU A 117 27.89 19.64 26.34
N VAL A 118 28.54 18.50 26.11
CA VAL A 118 28.33 17.65 24.93
C VAL A 118 28.08 16.21 25.34
N LEU A 119 26.99 15.66 24.82
CA LEU A 119 26.67 14.23 24.86
C LEU A 119 27.35 13.55 23.67
N LEU A 120 28.27 12.64 23.96
CA LEU A 120 29.12 12.00 22.95
C LEU A 120 28.31 11.09 22.01
N GLY A 121 28.73 11.03 20.74
CA GLY A 121 28.19 10.08 19.77
C GLY A 121 28.77 8.67 19.93
N ASN A 122 28.08 7.67 19.39
CA ASN A 122 28.46 6.25 19.43
C ASN A 122 28.19 5.52 18.10
N GLU A 123 28.41 4.20 18.04
CA GLU A 123 28.14 3.39 16.83
C GLU A 123 26.67 3.38 16.45
N TYR A 124 25.77 3.54 17.42
CA TYR A 124 24.35 3.82 17.16
C TYR A 124 24.14 5.10 16.34
N SER A 125 24.87 6.18 16.63
CA SER A 125 24.77 7.45 15.89
C SER A 125 25.18 7.29 14.41
N LYS A 126 26.18 6.41 14.16
CA LYS A 126 26.66 6.06 12.81
C LYS A 126 25.70 5.13 12.08
N SER A 127 25.22 4.07 12.75
CA SER A 127 24.26 3.12 12.18
C SER A 127 22.90 3.76 11.94
N TYR A 128 22.45 4.69 12.79
CA TYR A 128 21.27 5.54 12.55
C TYR A 128 21.44 6.36 11.26
N GLN A 129 22.59 7.00 11.01
CA GLN A 129 22.81 7.74 9.77
C GLN A 129 23.01 6.86 8.54
N GLU A 130 23.66 5.69 8.66
CA GLU A 130 23.79 4.74 7.55
C GLU A 130 22.45 4.07 7.21
N LEU A 131 21.61 3.78 8.22
CA LEU A 131 20.24 3.33 8.05
C LEU A 131 19.36 4.45 7.48
N ALA A 132 19.41 5.67 8.03
CA ALA A 132 18.70 6.84 7.54
C ALA A 132 19.16 7.27 6.13
N LYS A 133 20.44 7.05 5.75
CA LYS A 133 20.92 7.22 4.37
C LYS A 133 20.46 6.09 3.45
N ARG A 134 20.39 4.84 3.92
CA ARG A 134 19.74 3.73 3.19
C ARG A 134 18.22 3.92 3.05
N LEU A 135 17.63 4.70 3.95
CA LEU A 135 16.21 5.06 4.00
C LEU A 135 15.96 6.50 3.52
N LYS A 136 16.93 7.17 2.89
CA LYS A 136 16.74 8.52 2.34
C LYS A 136 15.67 8.46 1.26
N GLY A 137 14.52 9.02 1.63
CA GLY A 137 13.19 8.84 1.04
C GLY A 137 12.10 8.98 2.12
N LEU A 138 12.46 8.72 3.39
CA LEU A 138 11.62 8.89 4.57
C LEU A 138 12.26 9.89 5.56
N THR A 139 12.44 11.15 5.17
CA THR A 139 12.63 12.21 6.17
C THR A 139 11.29 12.52 6.81
N VAL A 140 11.19 12.28 8.11
CA VAL A 140 10.09 12.66 8.99
C VAL A 140 9.91 14.19 8.93
N VAL A 141 9.00 14.62 8.07
CA VAL A 141 8.31 15.90 8.20
C VAL A 141 7.12 15.65 9.10
N GLU A 142 7.05 16.42 10.19
CA GLU A 142 5.91 16.47 11.10
C GLU A 142 4.58 16.48 10.32
N LYS A 143 3.73 15.49 10.60
CA LYS A 143 2.40 15.28 9.99
C LYS A 143 2.43 15.32 8.46
N MET A 144 2.81 14.22 7.82
CA MET A 144 2.31 13.96 6.47
C MET A 144 0.78 13.85 6.53
N PRO A 145 0.04 14.58 5.67
CA PRO A 145 -1.37 14.33 5.47
C PRO A 145 -1.52 12.88 5.04
N THR A 146 -2.59 12.23 5.51
CA THR A 146 -3.01 10.91 5.03
C THR A 146 -2.68 10.74 3.55
N ASP A 147 -1.82 9.77 3.20
CA ASP A 147 -1.43 9.52 1.82
C ASP A 147 -2.70 9.47 0.96
N PRO A 148 -2.90 10.43 0.03
CA PRO A 148 -4.13 10.51 -0.75
C PRO A 148 -4.29 9.29 -1.66
N SER A 149 -3.22 8.51 -1.89
CA SER A 149 -3.25 7.25 -2.63
C SER A 149 -3.62 6.03 -1.77
N ASN A 150 -3.81 6.19 -0.46
CA ASN A 150 -4.17 5.09 0.44
C ASN A 150 -5.53 4.47 0.02
N PRO A 151 -5.58 3.17 -0.34
CA PRO A 151 -6.81 2.53 -0.78
C PRO A 151 -7.96 2.60 0.22
N VAL A 152 -7.67 2.61 1.53
CA VAL A 152 -8.70 2.72 2.59
C VAL A 152 -9.44 4.07 2.54
N ILE A 153 -8.77 5.12 2.06
CA ILE A 153 -9.36 6.46 1.89
C ILE A 153 -10.12 6.55 0.56
N LEU A 154 -9.54 5.96 -0.49
CA LEU A 154 -10.09 6.01 -1.85
C LEU A 154 -11.31 5.10 -2.05
N SER A 155 -11.37 3.97 -1.34
CA SER A 155 -12.53 3.08 -1.45
C SER A 155 -13.74 3.67 -0.71
N PRO A 156 -14.88 3.88 -1.38
CA PRO A 156 -16.08 4.40 -0.74
C PRO A 156 -16.71 3.41 0.25
N TYR A 157 -16.26 2.15 0.25
CA TYR A 157 -16.84 1.06 1.04
C TYR A 157 -16.03 0.71 2.29
N ALA A 158 -14.82 1.24 2.46
CA ALA A 158 -13.93 0.85 3.56
C ALA A 158 -14.54 1.02 4.97
N LYS A 159 -15.44 2.00 5.11
CA LYS A 159 -16.19 2.28 6.35
C LYS A 159 -17.40 1.37 6.55
N ASN A 160 -18.03 0.89 5.47
CA ASN A 160 -19.20 0.03 5.51
C ASN A 160 -19.18 -0.95 4.32
N TRP A 161 -18.60 -2.12 4.55
CA TRP A 161 -18.46 -3.15 3.53
C TRP A 161 -19.79 -3.71 3.04
N MET A 162 -20.81 -3.78 3.91
CA MET A 162 -22.17 -4.21 3.51
C MET A 162 -22.79 -3.28 2.45
N ALA A 163 -22.36 -2.02 2.39
CA ALA A 163 -22.80 -1.08 1.37
C ALA A 163 -22.29 -1.45 -0.04
N PHE A 164 -21.25 -2.29 -0.16
CA PHE A 164 -20.77 -2.78 -1.45
C PHE A 164 -21.88 -3.58 -2.16
N PHE A 165 -22.49 -4.54 -1.48
CA PHE A 165 -23.60 -5.36 -2.01
C PHE A 165 -24.81 -4.51 -2.45
N ALA A 166 -25.05 -3.38 -1.78
CA ALA A 166 -26.16 -2.47 -2.12
C ALA A 166 -25.81 -1.63 -3.36
N ASN A 167 -24.64 -0.98 -3.32
CA ASN A 167 -24.37 0.20 -4.12
C ASN A 167 -23.39 -0.04 -5.28
N TYR A 168 -22.55 -1.06 -5.20
CA TYR A 168 -21.63 -1.37 -6.29
C TYR A 168 -22.41 -1.94 -7.48
N GLU A 169 -22.06 -1.44 -8.66
CA GLU A 169 -22.59 -1.89 -9.94
C GLU A 169 -21.45 -1.86 -10.95
N SER A 170 -21.05 -3.01 -11.45
CA SER A 170 -20.13 -3.04 -12.58
C SER A 170 -20.80 -2.45 -13.83
N PRO A 171 -20.04 -1.77 -14.71
CA PRO A 171 -20.56 -1.28 -15.98
C PRO A 171 -21.21 -2.41 -16.78
N VAL A 172 -22.37 -2.13 -17.36
CA VAL A 172 -23.06 -3.02 -18.29
C VAL A 172 -23.03 -2.35 -19.65
N ASP A 173 -22.50 -3.05 -20.64
CA ASP A 173 -22.58 -2.62 -22.03
C ASP A 173 -23.96 -3.00 -22.57
N LEU A 174 -24.75 -1.99 -22.89
CA LEU A 174 -26.09 -2.15 -23.44
C LEU A 174 -26.16 -1.35 -24.74
N THR A 175 -25.86 -2.02 -25.84
CA THR A 175 -25.77 -1.42 -27.18
C THR A 175 -26.74 -2.14 -28.13
N PRO A 176 -28.04 -1.77 -28.09
CA PRO A 176 -28.98 -2.27 -29.09
C PRO A 176 -28.53 -1.87 -30.50
N PRO A 177 -28.81 -2.69 -31.53
CA PRO A 177 -28.36 -2.40 -32.89
C PRO A 177 -28.97 -1.09 -33.42
N VAL A 178 -28.20 -0.39 -34.26
CA VAL A 178 -28.71 0.77 -35.00
C VAL A 178 -29.73 0.27 -36.01
N LYS A 179 -30.96 0.78 -35.92
CA LYS A 179 -31.98 0.53 -36.93
C LYS A 179 -31.79 1.50 -38.09
N PHE A 180 -31.58 0.96 -39.28
CA PHE A 180 -31.46 1.73 -40.52
C PHE A 180 -32.82 2.22 -41.01
N THR A 181 -32.89 3.50 -41.34
CA THR A 181 -34.11 4.17 -41.79
C THR A 181 -34.29 3.96 -43.28
N SER A 182 -35.34 3.23 -43.66
CA SER A 182 -35.69 3.10 -45.08
C SER A 182 -36.26 4.41 -45.64
N PRO A 183 -36.04 4.71 -46.95
CA PRO A 183 -36.76 5.79 -47.63
C PRO A 183 -38.28 5.53 -47.61
N PRO A 184 -39.11 6.49 -48.02
CA PRO A 184 -40.53 6.23 -48.19
C PRO A 184 -40.79 5.23 -49.32
N PHE A 185 -41.83 4.40 -49.14
CA PHE A 185 -42.32 3.52 -50.19
C PHE A 185 -43.37 4.23 -51.06
N PRO A 186 -43.40 3.97 -52.37
CA PRO A 186 -42.31 3.39 -53.16
C PRO A 186 -41.23 4.44 -53.43
N ILE A 187 -39.97 4.03 -53.54
CA ILE A 187 -38.84 4.94 -53.76
C ILE A 187 -38.95 5.69 -55.09
N ILE A 188 -39.68 5.14 -56.07
CA ILE A 188 -39.89 5.77 -57.38
C ILE A 188 -40.55 7.14 -57.28
N ARG A 189 -41.28 7.43 -56.18
CA ARG A 189 -41.85 8.76 -55.93
C ARG A 189 -40.78 9.85 -55.74
N LEU A 190 -39.56 9.45 -55.40
CA LEU A 190 -38.42 10.34 -55.23
C LEU A 190 -37.59 10.48 -56.51
N LEU A 191 -37.88 9.71 -57.57
CA LEU A 191 -37.06 9.64 -58.78
C LEU A 191 -37.45 10.74 -59.79
N PRO A 192 -36.53 11.65 -60.16
CA PRO A 192 -36.77 12.66 -61.20
C PRO A 192 -36.88 12.05 -62.61
N PRO A 193 -37.56 12.72 -63.57
CA PRO A 193 -38.19 14.03 -63.46
C PRO A 193 -39.57 14.02 -62.80
N ASP A 194 -40.28 12.88 -62.86
CA ASP A 194 -41.72 12.79 -62.59
C ASP A 194 -42.08 12.76 -61.09
N LYS A 195 -41.16 12.31 -60.22
CA LYS A 195 -41.29 12.32 -58.75
C LYS A 195 -42.63 11.72 -58.30
N GLU A 196 -43.47 12.48 -57.61
CA GLU A 196 -44.77 12.03 -57.08
C GLU A 196 -45.71 11.50 -58.19
N SER A 197 -45.57 11.96 -59.44
CA SER A 197 -46.37 11.45 -60.56
C SER A 197 -46.11 9.96 -60.84
N ASN A 198 -44.93 9.42 -60.45
CA ASN A 198 -44.63 8.00 -60.57
C ASN A 198 -45.55 7.11 -59.72
N LEU A 199 -46.23 7.67 -58.71
CA LEU A 199 -47.20 6.92 -57.90
C LEU A 199 -48.41 6.43 -58.71
N GLN A 200 -48.72 7.06 -59.85
CA GLN A 200 -49.80 6.63 -60.73
C GLN A 200 -49.58 5.24 -61.34
N LEU A 201 -48.37 4.68 -61.21
CA LEU A 201 -48.06 3.31 -61.62
C LEU A 201 -48.61 2.25 -60.66
N LEU A 202 -48.94 2.63 -59.43
CA LEU A 202 -49.48 1.76 -58.39
C LEU A 202 -50.93 2.13 -58.09
N ASP A 203 -51.80 1.13 -58.10
CA ASP A 203 -53.21 1.31 -57.78
C ASP A 203 -53.40 1.48 -56.25
N ALA A 204 -54.56 2.03 -55.83
CA ALA A 204 -54.83 2.32 -54.42
C ALA A 204 -54.69 1.07 -53.51
N GLU A 205 -55.10 -0.10 -54.00
CA GLU A 205 -54.97 -1.39 -53.30
C GLU A 205 -53.49 -1.73 -53.03
N MET A 206 -52.60 -1.52 -54.01
CA MET A 206 -51.16 -1.79 -53.84
C MET A 206 -50.55 -0.87 -52.76
N LEU A 207 -50.95 0.40 -52.74
CA LEU A 207 -50.51 1.36 -51.72
C LEU A 207 -51.07 1.01 -50.33
N GLU A 208 -52.31 0.52 -50.26
CA GLU A 208 -52.93 0.05 -49.01
C GLU A 208 -52.20 -1.18 -48.46
N LEU A 209 -51.90 -2.17 -49.30
CA LEU A 209 -51.11 -3.35 -48.93
C LEU A 209 -49.73 -2.95 -48.38
N ALA A 210 -49.04 -2.01 -49.05
CA ALA A 210 -47.76 -1.48 -48.58
C ALA A 210 -47.89 -0.79 -47.21
N SER A 211 -48.94 0.03 -47.02
CA SER A 211 -49.17 0.76 -45.76
C SER A 211 -49.42 -0.20 -44.58
N ASN A 212 -50.10 -1.32 -44.85
CA ASN A 212 -50.39 -2.37 -43.88
C ASN A 212 -49.28 -3.44 -43.77
N ARG A 213 -48.14 -3.26 -44.47
CA ARG A 213 -46.98 -4.17 -44.48
C ARG A 213 -47.28 -5.58 -45.01
N HIS A 214 -48.29 -5.74 -45.86
CA HIS A 214 -48.62 -7.01 -46.53
C HIS A 214 -47.72 -7.23 -47.76
N TRP A 215 -46.41 -7.28 -47.55
CA TRP A 215 -45.41 -7.31 -48.63
C TRP A 215 -45.52 -8.51 -49.56
N GLY A 216 -45.96 -9.68 -49.06
CA GLY A 216 -46.13 -10.89 -49.88
C GLY A 216 -47.25 -10.78 -50.92
N GLN A 217 -48.38 -10.17 -50.56
CA GLN A 217 -49.48 -9.94 -51.51
C GLN A 217 -49.13 -8.85 -52.53
N LEU A 218 -48.45 -7.80 -52.06
CA LEU A 218 -47.96 -6.74 -52.93
C LEU A 218 -46.94 -7.25 -53.95
N GLU A 219 -46.07 -8.17 -53.55
CA GLU A 219 -45.11 -8.83 -54.43
C GLU A 219 -45.79 -9.54 -55.61
N GLU A 220 -46.82 -10.35 -55.34
CA GLU A 220 -47.59 -11.08 -56.36
C GLU A 220 -48.27 -10.12 -57.34
N MET A 221 -48.91 -9.06 -56.82
CA MET A 221 -49.56 -8.03 -57.63
C MET A 221 -48.56 -7.26 -58.50
N LEU A 222 -47.39 -6.93 -57.97
CA LEU A 222 -46.34 -6.24 -58.72
C LEU A 222 -45.79 -7.09 -59.85
N LEU A 223 -45.59 -8.40 -59.66
CA LEU A 223 -45.15 -9.31 -60.71
C LEU A 223 -46.15 -9.36 -61.87
N GLN A 224 -47.44 -9.55 -61.57
CA GLN A 224 -48.49 -9.54 -62.60
C GLN A 224 -48.52 -8.22 -63.38
N ARG A 225 -48.33 -7.09 -62.67
CA ARG A 225 -48.29 -5.76 -63.29
C ARG A 225 -47.07 -5.57 -64.19
N ILE A 226 -45.91 -6.08 -63.78
CA ILE A 226 -44.66 -6.04 -64.57
C ILE A 226 -44.81 -6.86 -65.85
N ASP A 227 -45.45 -8.03 -65.78
CA ASP A 227 -45.68 -8.90 -66.94
C ASP A 227 -46.69 -8.31 -67.93
N ALA A 228 -47.72 -7.63 -67.42
CA ALA A 228 -48.73 -6.96 -68.23
C ALA A 228 -48.27 -5.63 -68.87
N THR A 229 -47.17 -5.04 -68.39
CA THR A 229 -46.68 -3.73 -68.86
C THR A 229 -45.73 -3.88 -70.04
N THR A 230 -46.09 -3.29 -71.19
CA THR A 230 -45.27 -3.29 -72.41
C THR A 230 -44.35 -2.07 -72.53
N ASP A 231 -44.63 -0.99 -71.81
CA ASP A 231 -43.81 0.22 -71.75
C ASP A 231 -42.55 -0.02 -70.92
N ILE A 232 -41.38 0.09 -71.56
CA ILE A 232 -40.07 -0.23 -70.96
C ILE A 232 -39.77 0.68 -69.76
N GLU A 233 -40.06 1.98 -69.83
CA GLU A 233 -39.75 2.92 -68.75
C GLU A 233 -40.63 2.67 -67.53
N LYS A 234 -41.93 2.40 -67.74
CA LYS A 234 -42.83 1.99 -66.66
C LYS A 234 -42.42 0.65 -66.06
N LYS A 235 -41.98 -0.29 -66.90
CA LYS A 235 -41.51 -1.60 -66.46
C LYS A 235 -40.27 -1.47 -65.56
N LYS A 236 -39.30 -0.61 -65.91
CA LYS A 236 -38.13 -0.31 -65.05
C LYS A 236 -38.56 0.16 -63.65
N LEU A 237 -39.47 1.11 -63.57
CA LEU A 237 -39.96 1.68 -62.30
C LEU A 237 -40.73 0.65 -61.46
N LEU A 238 -41.56 -0.16 -62.09
CA LEU A 238 -42.25 -1.27 -61.42
C LEU A 238 -41.26 -2.33 -60.92
N THR A 239 -40.22 -2.65 -61.70
CA THR A 239 -39.18 -3.59 -61.30
C THR A 239 -38.32 -3.06 -60.13
N LEU A 240 -38.02 -1.76 -60.08
CA LEU A 240 -37.38 -1.13 -58.92
C LEU A 240 -38.27 -1.22 -57.67
N THR A 241 -39.58 -0.97 -57.83
CA THR A 241 -40.57 -1.10 -56.75
C THR A 241 -40.73 -2.54 -56.27
N TYR A 242 -40.60 -3.52 -57.17
CA TYR A 242 -40.56 -4.94 -56.84
C TYR A 242 -39.32 -5.29 -56.01
N GLY A 243 -38.14 -4.82 -56.42
CA GLY A 243 -36.90 -4.98 -55.64
C GLY A 243 -36.97 -4.38 -54.24
N GLU A 244 -37.60 -3.22 -54.09
CA GLU A 244 -37.86 -2.59 -52.80
C GLU A 244 -38.90 -3.36 -51.95
N THR A 245 -39.95 -3.91 -52.58
CA THR A 245 -40.95 -4.75 -51.91
C THR A 245 -40.29 -6.00 -51.32
N LEU A 246 -39.43 -6.67 -52.09
CA LEU A 246 -38.64 -7.82 -51.61
C LEU A 246 -37.72 -7.45 -50.43
N LEU A 247 -37.07 -6.27 -50.50
CA LEU A 247 -36.26 -5.73 -49.40
C LEU A 247 -37.10 -5.59 -48.13
N ARG A 248 -38.28 -4.98 -48.23
CA ARG A 248 -39.17 -4.72 -47.08
C ARG A 248 -39.83 -5.98 -46.54
N LYS A 249 -40.02 -7.00 -47.38
CA LYS A 249 -40.43 -8.35 -46.99
C LYS A 249 -39.36 -9.08 -46.17
N GLY A 250 -38.08 -8.68 -46.32
CA GLY A 250 -36.93 -9.36 -45.72
C GLY A 250 -36.38 -10.50 -46.57
N ASP A 251 -36.72 -10.57 -47.85
CA ASP A 251 -36.19 -11.56 -48.79
C ASP A 251 -34.84 -11.07 -49.36
N PHE A 252 -33.78 -11.32 -48.59
CA PHE A 252 -32.44 -10.85 -48.93
C PHE A 252 -31.97 -11.35 -50.30
N ALA A 253 -32.11 -12.65 -50.60
CA ALA A 253 -31.53 -13.25 -51.81
C ALA A 253 -32.19 -12.72 -53.09
N ASN A 254 -33.52 -12.66 -53.12
CA ASN A 254 -34.25 -12.19 -54.31
C ASN A 254 -34.15 -10.67 -54.45
N SER A 255 -34.20 -9.92 -53.35
CA SER A 255 -34.01 -8.47 -53.39
C SER A 255 -32.61 -8.11 -53.89
N PHE A 256 -31.57 -8.77 -53.38
CA PHE A 256 -30.20 -8.56 -53.81
C PHE A 256 -30.06 -8.80 -55.31
N LYS A 257 -30.53 -9.96 -55.82
CA LYS A 257 -30.45 -10.30 -57.24
C LYS A 257 -31.16 -9.24 -58.10
N GLN A 258 -32.37 -8.84 -57.71
CA GLN A 258 -33.17 -7.89 -58.46
C GLN A 258 -32.53 -6.49 -58.50
N LEU A 259 -32.09 -5.97 -57.36
CA LEU A 259 -31.48 -4.65 -57.25
C LEU A 259 -30.09 -4.61 -57.89
N TYR A 260 -29.32 -5.69 -57.80
CA TYR A 260 -28.03 -5.84 -58.48
C TYR A 260 -28.17 -5.79 -59.99
N LEU A 261 -29.14 -6.54 -60.56
CA LEU A 261 -29.41 -6.51 -62.01
C LEU A 261 -29.81 -5.12 -62.50
N LEU A 262 -30.65 -4.41 -61.75
CA LEU A 262 -31.05 -3.03 -62.10
C LEU A 262 -29.87 -2.06 -62.03
N ASN A 263 -29.01 -2.18 -61.01
CA ASN A 263 -27.82 -1.36 -60.89
C ASN A 263 -26.83 -1.60 -62.04
N GLU A 264 -26.57 -2.85 -62.40
CA GLU A 264 -25.64 -3.19 -63.51
C GLU A 264 -26.19 -2.77 -64.88
N GLN A 265 -27.48 -3.02 -65.15
CA GLN A 265 -28.09 -2.71 -66.45
C GLN A 265 -28.29 -1.22 -66.70
N TYR A 266 -28.53 -0.43 -65.64
CA TYR A 266 -28.88 0.99 -65.73
C TYR A 266 -27.90 1.89 -64.97
N ARG A 267 -26.63 1.49 -64.93
CA ARG A 267 -25.57 2.15 -64.14
C ARG A 267 -25.42 3.65 -64.40
N ASP A 268 -25.62 4.06 -65.66
CA ASP A 268 -25.49 5.45 -66.09
C ASP A 268 -26.80 6.27 -65.92
N GLU A 269 -27.88 5.62 -65.48
CA GLU A 269 -29.18 6.26 -65.22
C GLU A 269 -29.39 6.53 -63.72
N LEU A 270 -30.26 7.50 -63.38
CA LEU A 270 -30.68 7.73 -61.99
C LEU A 270 -31.36 6.49 -61.37
N LEU A 271 -32.03 5.68 -62.19
CA LEU A 271 -32.60 4.40 -61.76
C LEU A 271 -31.53 3.47 -61.18
N GLY A 272 -30.37 3.34 -61.83
CA GLY A 272 -29.25 2.54 -61.33
C GLY A 272 -28.70 3.08 -60.01
N THR A 273 -28.62 4.40 -59.87
CA THR A 273 -28.22 5.04 -58.59
C THR A 273 -29.18 4.70 -57.44
N TYR A 274 -30.50 4.71 -57.70
CA TYR A 274 -31.52 4.37 -56.69
C TYR A 274 -31.53 2.87 -56.38
N ALA A 275 -31.32 2.03 -57.40
CA ALA A 275 -31.15 0.58 -57.21
C ALA A 275 -29.90 0.28 -56.36
N ASN A 276 -28.78 0.97 -56.63
CA ASN A 276 -27.56 0.84 -55.84
C ASN A 276 -27.77 1.30 -54.40
N TYR A 277 -28.44 2.43 -54.18
CA TYR A 277 -28.79 2.88 -52.83
C TYR A 277 -29.59 1.83 -52.05
N LEU A 278 -30.64 1.26 -52.67
CA LEU A 278 -31.44 0.21 -52.03
C LEU A 278 -30.64 -1.07 -51.81
N LEU A 279 -29.71 -1.42 -52.71
CA LEU A 279 -28.83 -2.57 -52.57
C LEU A 279 -27.90 -2.38 -51.36
N ILE A 280 -27.26 -1.22 -51.22
CA ILE A 280 -26.39 -0.91 -50.08
C ILE A 280 -27.22 -0.89 -48.79
N HIS A 281 -28.43 -0.34 -48.82
CA HIS A 281 -29.36 -0.36 -47.68
C HIS A 281 -29.74 -1.78 -47.26
N LEU A 282 -30.07 -2.66 -48.22
CA LEU A 282 -30.33 -4.08 -47.96
C LEU A 282 -29.15 -4.74 -47.24
N ARG A 283 -27.93 -4.47 -47.71
CA ARG A 283 -26.70 -4.99 -47.11
C ARG A 283 -26.43 -4.41 -45.73
N SER A 284 -26.79 -3.16 -45.48
CA SER A 284 -26.66 -2.56 -44.13
C SER A 284 -27.52 -3.30 -43.09
N ILE A 285 -28.67 -3.85 -43.50
CA ILE A 285 -29.61 -4.56 -42.63
C ILE A 285 -29.17 -6.01 -42.39
N HIS A 286 -28.68 -6.70 -43.44
CA HIS A 286 -28.46 -8.16 -43.41
C HIS A 286 -26.98 -8.58 -43.35
N GLU A 287 -26.06 -7.70 -43.74
CA GLU A 287 -24.62 -7.95 -43.77
C GLU A 287 -23.86 -7.06 -42.77
N ASN A 288 -22.54 -7.04 -42.89
CA ASN A 288 -21.66 -6.24 -42.05
C ASN A 288 -21.81 -4.72 -42.39
N PRO A 289 -22.19 -3.85 -41.43
CA PRO A 289 -22.32 -2.41 -41.65
C PRO A 289 -21.07 -1.70 -42.19
N TYR A 290 -19.86 -2.25 -41.97
CA TYR A 290 -18.62 -1.70 -42.52
C TYR A 290 -18.59 -1.74 -44.04
N ILE A 291 -19.17 -2.77 -44.66
CA ILE A 291 -19.23 -2.88 -46.12
C ILE A 291 -20.20 -1.84 -46.67
N ALA A 292 -21.39 -1.75 -46.08
CA ALA A 292 -22.39 -0.76 -46.48
C ALA A 292 -21.87 0.68 -46.33
N ASP A 293 -21.11 0.97 -45.27
CA ASP A 293 -20.52 2.29 -45.05
C ASP A 293 -19.55 2.69 -46.18
N ASN A 294 -18.66 1.78 -46.59
CA ASN A 294 -17.73 2.01 -47.68
C ASN A 294 -18.45 2.22 -49.03
N GLU A 295 -19.52 1.45 -49.28
CA GLU A 295 -20.29 1.55 -50.51
C GLU A 295 -21.11 2.83 -50.57
N PHE A 296 -21.71 3.26 -49.45
CA PHE A 296 -22.35 4.58 -49.38
C PHE A 296 -21.34 5.71 -49.58
N GLN A 297 -20.07 5.57 -49.18
CA GLN A 297 -19.05 6.58 -49.49
C GLN A 297 -18.75 6.63 -50.99
N ALA A 298 -18.64 5.47 -51.65
CA ALA A 298 -18.41 5.41 -53.10
C ALA A 298 -19.57 6.02 -53.91
N LEU A 299 -20.81 5.89 -53.41
CA LEU A 299 -22.02 6.40 -54.06
C LEU A 299 -22.22 7.93 -53.92
N GLU A 300 -21.49 8.61 -53.03
CA GLU A 300 -21.71 10.02 -52.69
C GLU A 300 -21.63 10.97 -53.89
N SER A 301 -20.69 10.71 -54.80
CA SER A 301 -20.52 11.51 -56.03
C SER A 301 -21.70 11.42 -57.00
N SER A 302 -22.42 10.30 -57.01
CA SER A 302 -23.55 10.05 -57.93
C SER A 302 -24.87 10.63 -57.44
N VAL A 303 -25.08 10.73 -56.12
CA VAL A 303 -26.33 11.26 -55.55
C VAL A 303 -26.33 12.79 -55.51
N GLY A 304 -25.18 13.40 -55.19
CA GLY A 304 -25.08 14.84 -54.98
C GLY A 304 -26.00 15.36 -53.86
N ASN A 305 -26.16 16.68 -53.78
CA ASN A 305 -26.87 17.34 -52.67
C ASN A 305 -28.31 17.76 -53.02
N SER A 306 -28.67 17.79 -54.31
CA SER A 306 -29.91 18.40 -54.81
C SER A 306 -30.99 17.41 -55.23
N ILE A 307 -30.70 16.11 -55.27
CA ILE A 307 -31.66 15.07 -55.68
C ILE A 307 -32.56 14.70 -54.49
N PRO A 308 -33.86 14.38 -54.67
CA PRO A 308 -34.77 14.05 -53.56
C PRO A 308 -34.34 12.87 -52.68
N LEU A 309 -33.42 12.03 -53.15
CA LEU A 309 -32.82 10.94 -52.38
C LEU A 309 -31.78 11.41 -51.35
N ALA A 310 -31.16 12.58 -51.56
CA ALA A 310 -30.03 13.08 -50.75
C ALA A 310 -30.29 13.07 -49.22
N PRO A 311 -31.48 13.46 -48.71
CA PRO A 311 -31.74 13.45 -47.26
C PRO A 311 -31.71 12.05 -46.65
N TYR A 312 -32.21 11.04 -47.38
CA TYR A 312 -32.23 9.66 -46.95
C TYR A 312 -30.85 9.02 -47.06
N PHE A 313 -30.14 9.33 -48.15
CA PHE A 313 -28.76 8.90 -48.35
C PHE A 313 -27.82 9.41 -47.26
N LEU A 314 -27.89 10.71 -46.93
CA LEU A 314 -27.09 11.31 -45.86
C LEU A 314 -27.43 10.70 -44.49
N LEU A 315 -28.72 10.43 -44.20
CA LEU A 315 -29.10 9.71 -42.99
C LEU A 315 -28.54 8.29 -42.96
N SER A 316 -28.58 7.53 -44.06
CA SER A 316 -27.99 6.19 -44.15
C SER A 316 -26.48 6.22 -43.89
N GLN A 317 -25.77 7.24 -44.37
CA GLN A 317 -24.34 7.46 -44.06
C GLN A 317 -24.12 7.74 -42.56
N MET A 318 -25.00 8.50 -41.90
CA MET A 318 -24.92 8.74 -40.46
C MET A 318 -25.15 7.45 -39.67
N GLU A 319 -26.16 6.66 -40.03
CA GLU A 319 -26.53 5.44 -39.33
C GLU A 319 -25.45 4.35 -39.47
N THR A 320 -24.86 4.22 -40.66
CA THR A 320 -23.72 3.31 -40.90
C THR A 320 -22.45 3.79 -40.19
N ALA A 321 -22.17 5.10 -40.17
CA ALA A 321 -21.07 5.65 -39.37
C ALA A 321 -21.25 5.41 -37.86
N LEU A 322 -22.49 5.49 -37.36
CA LEU A 322 -22.81 5.19 -35.97
C LEU A 322 -22.63 3.70 -35.66
N ALA A 323 -23.17 2.82 -36.51
CA ALA A 323 -23.08 1.37 -36.37
C ALA A 323 -21.64 0.84 -36.45
N THR A 324 -20.77 1.52 -37.19
CA THR A 324 -19.34 1.18 -37.36
C THR A 324 -18.42 1.95 -36.42
N HIS A 325 -18.96 2.66 -35.42
CA HIS A 325 -18.21 3.44 -34.43
C HIS A 325 -17.29 4.53 -35.02
N GLN A 326 -17.55 5.00 -36.25
CA GLN A 326 -16.79 6.06 -36.91
C GLN A 326 -17.24 7.46 -36.46
N TYR A 327 -17.14 7.74 -35.16
CA TYR A 327 -17.72 8.95 -34.55
C TYR A 327 -17.20 10.26 -35.12
N ARG A 328 -15.93 10.32 -35.54
CA ARG A 328 -15.37 11.51 -36.21
C ARG A 328 -16.07 11.81 -37.52
N ARG A 329 -16.39 10.78 -38.31
CA ARG A 329 -17.11 10.92 -39.58
C ARG A 329 -18.58 11.24 -39.32
N LEU A 330 -19.22 10.54 -38.38
CA LEU A 330 -20.59 10.84 -37.96
C LEU A 330 -20.75 12.33 -37.59
N ASN A 331 -19.82 12.90 -36.81
CA ASN A 331 -19.87 14.31 -36.47
C ASN A 331 -19.76 15.24 -37.70
N LYS A 332 -18.91 14.90 -38.68
CA LYS A 332 -18.83 15.67 -39.93
C LYS A 332 -20.15 15.62 -40.71
N LEU A 333 -20.77 14.44 -40.80
CA LEU A 333 -22.05 14.26 -41.49
C LEU A 333 -23.19 15.03 -40.78
N LEU A 334 -23.23 14.99 -39.44
CA LEU A 334 -24.23 15.71 -38.63
C LEU A 334 -24.14 17.24 -38.73
N LEU A 335 -22.97 17.77 -39.07
CA LEU A 335 -22.73 19.22 -39.22
C LEU A 335 -23.00 19.74 -40.63
N ARG A 336 -23.33 18.86 -41.58
CA ARG A 336 -23.69 19.25 -42.94
C ARG A 336 -25.03 20.01 -42.94
N ASP A 337 -25.04 21.15 -43.62
CA ASP A 337 -26.20 22.01 -43.84
C ASP A 337 -26.55 22.17 -45.33
N ASP A 338 -25.86 21.41 -46.21
CA ASP A 338 -25.99 21.44 -47.65
C ASP A 338 -27.13 20.58 -48.21
N VAL A 339 -27.84 19.84 -47.34
CA VAL A 339 -28.98 18.98 -47.68
C VAL A 339 -30.19 19.33 -46.80
N ALA A 340 -31.33 19.65 -47.41
CA ALA A 340 -32.56 19.96 -46.69
C ALA A 340 -33.32 18.68 -46.30
N PHE A 341 -33.63 18.51 -45.00
CA PHE A 341 -34.32 17.33 -44.49
C PHE A 341 -35.85 17.50 -44.42
N PRO A 342 -36.64 16.49 -44.86
CA PRO A 342 -38.05 16.38 -44.50
C PRO A 342 -38.22 16.35 -42.98
N GLN A 343 -39.35 16.84 -42.45
CA GLN A 343 -39.57 16.99 -41.00
C GLN A 343 -39.28 15.72 -40.19
N THR A 344 -39.75 14.56 -40.65
CA THR A 344 -39.52 13.26 -39.99
C THR A 344 -38.04 12.87 -39.98
N ILE A 345 -37.32 13.11 -41.08
CA ILE A 345 -35.89 12.82 -41.20
C ILE A 345 -35.08 13.80 -40.36
N ALA A 346 -35.43 15.08 -40.35
CA ALA A 346 -34.81 16.10 -39.51
C ALA A 346 -34.90 15.72 -38.03
N GLU A 347 -36.02 15.14 -37.60
CA GLU A 347 -36.18 14.64 -36.24
C GLU A 347 -35.29 13.42 -35.95
N ILE A 348 -35.21 12.45 -36.86
CA ILE A 348 -34.29 11.31 -36.73
C ILE A 348 -32.84 11.81 -36.63
N VAL A 349 -32.42 12.75 -37.47
CA VAL A 349 -31.06 13.33 -37.45
C VAL A 349 -30.76 13.98 -36.10
N ARG A 350 -31.72 14.71 -35.49
CA ARG A 350 -31.55 15.26 -34.13
C ARG A 350 -31.42 14.17 -33.07
N ILE A 351 -32.14 13.06 -33.20
CA ILE A 351 -31.97 11.89 -32.32
C ILE A 351 -30.59 11.25 -32.55
N ARG A 352 -30.11 11.13 -33.79
CA ARG A 352 -28.73 10.66 -34.10
C ARG A 352 -27.65 11.59 -33.55
N GLN A 353 -27.92 12.89 -33.46
CA GLN A 353 -27.04 13.82 -32.78
C GLN A 353 -26.95 13.52 -31.28
N ALA A 354 -28.05 13.12 -30.64
CA ALA A 354 -28.04 12.63 -29.25
C ALA A 354 -27.26 11.32 -29.13
N ASP A 355 -27.46 10.38 -30.06
CA ASP A 355 -26.71 9.11 -30.15
C ASP A 355 -25.20 9.35 -30.25
N TYR A 356 -24.78 10.33 -31.05
CA TYR A 356 -23.37 10.73 -31.14
C TYR A 356 -22.81 11.18 -29.78
N TRP A 357 -23.51 12.09 -29.08
CA TRP A 357 -23.07 12.56 -27.76
C TRP A 357 -23.01 11.43 -26.74
N TYR A 358 -23.96 10.49 -26.80
CA TYR A 358 -23.98 9.30 -25.95
C TYR A 358 -22.77 8.41 -26.23
N ALA A 359 -22.51 8.11 -27.50
CA ALA A 359 -21.44 7.22 -27.93
C ALA A 359 -20.03 7.73 -27.56
N ILE A 360 -19.81 9.05 -27.61
CA ILE A 360 -18.55 9.68 -27.15
C ILE A 360 -18.50 9.95 -25.64
N LYS A 361 -19.42 9.33 -24.87
CA LYS A 361 -19.51 9.39 -23.40
C LYS A 361 -19.79 10.80 -22.82
N GLN A 362 -20.37 11.72 -23.60
CA GLN A 362 -20.82 13.04 -23.12
C GLN A 362 -22.25 12.96 -22.56
N GLN A 363 -22.39 12.25 -21.43
CA GLN A 363 -23.66 11.84 -20.83
C GLN A 363 -24.66 12.99 -20.58
N VAL A 364 -24.19 14.17 -20.15
CA VAL A 364 -25.07 15.32 -19.86
C VAL A 364 -25.66 15.91 -21.15
N LYS A 365 -24.86 16.04 -22.21
CA LYS A 365 -25.33 16.53 -23.50
C LYS A 365 -26.27 15.53 -24.15
N ALA A 366 -25.93 14.25 -24.10
CA ALA A 366 -26.79 13.17 -24.59
C ALA A 366 -28.15 13.19 -23.90
N TYR A 367 -28.18 13.27 -22.55
CA TYR A 367 -29.41 13.38 -21.78
C TYR A 367 -30.25 14.58 -22.22
N ALA A 368 -29.65 15.77 -22.26
CA ALA A 368 -30.36 16.98 -22.65
C ALA A 368 -30.93 16.88 -24.07
N ALA A 369 -30.18 16.31 -25.01
CA ALA A 369 -30.62 16.12 -26.38
C ALA A 369 -31.78 15.12 -26.49
N TYR A 370 -31.70 13.95 -25.84
CA TYR A 370 -32.82 13.00 -25.82
C TYR A 370 -34.06 13.56 -25.12
N GLN A 371 -33.89 14.36 -24.07
CA GLN A 371 -35.00 14.95 -23.32
C GLN A 371 -35.89 15.85 -24.19
N LEU A 372 -35.30 16.51 -25.20
CA LEU A 372 -36.06 17.31 -26.19
C LEU A 372 -36.98 16.44 -27.06
N HIS A 373 -36.69 15.14 -27.17
CA HIS A 373 -37.41 14.17 -27.98
C HIS A 373 -38.13 13.10 -27.15
N LYS A 374 -38.28 13.29 -25.82
CA LYS A 374 -38.86 12.26 -24.92
C LYS A 374 -40.29 11.83 -25.26
N ASN A 375 -41.06 12.72 -25.89
CA ASN A 375 -42.45 12.45 -26.31
C ASN A 375 -42.54 12.09 -27.80
N SER A 376 -41.40 11.97 -28.48
CA SER A 376 -41.36 11.63 -29.90
C SER A 376 -41.74 10.16 -30.09
N PRO A 377 -42.75 9.84 -30.92
CA PRO A 377 -43.02 8.45 -31.28
C PRO A 377 -41.86 7.83 -32.06
N ILE A 378 -41.05 8.64 -32.75
CA ILE A 378 -39.90 8.16 -33.54
C ILE A 378 -38.85 7.52 -32.62
N LEU A 379 -38.56 8.14 -31.46
CA LEU A 379 -37.59 7.61 -30.50
C LEU A 379 -37.94 6.19 -30.06
N LEU A 380 -39.23 5.90 -29.86
CA LEU A 380 -39.74 4.58 -29.47
C LEU A 380 -39.56 3.50 -30.56
N THR A 381 -39.22 3.89 -31.78
CA THR A 381 -38.99 2.95 -32.89
C THR A 381 -37.51 2.67 -33.17
N LEU A 382 -36.60 3.33 -32.45
CA LEU A 382 -35.15 3.31 -32.65
C LEU A 382 -34.43 2.66 -31.44
N PRO A 383 -34.12 1.35 -31.48
CA PRO A 383 -33.57 0.63 -30.34
C PRO A 383 -32.28 1.21 -29.76
N TYR A 384 -31.30 1.54 -30.61
CA TYR A 384 -30.03 2.14 -30.17
C TYR A 384 -30.28 3.44 -29.39
N SER A 385 -31.10 4.33 -29.95
CA SER A 385 -31.37 5.65 -29.37
C SER A 385 -32.18 5.57 -28.09
N LEU A 386 -33.20 4.71 -28.06
CA LEU A 386 -33.97 4.49 -26.85
C LEU A 386 -33.11 3.86 -25.75
N GLY A 387 -32.22 2.92 -26.08
CA GLY A 387 -31.23 2.37 -25.16
C GLY A 387 -30.29 3.43 -24.58
N GLY A 388 -29.75 4.31 -25.44
CA GLY A 388 -28.97 5.47 -25.03
C GLY A 388 -29.74 6.38 -24.08
N TYR A 389 -30.99 6.69 -24.40
CA TYR A 389 -31.85 7.51 -23.55
C TYR A 389 -32.10 6.85 -22.18
N CYS A 390 -32.48 5.58 -22.13
CA CYS A 390 -32.69 4.86 -20.87
C CYS A 390 -31.43 4.84 -19.99
N ASN A 391 -30.25 4.63 -20.60
CA ASN A 391 -28.97 4.68 -19.90
C ASN A 391 -28.66 6.08 -19.37
N THR A 392 -28.94 7.15 -20.14
CA THR A 392 -28.76 8.52 -19.65
C THR A 392 -29.69 8.85 -18.48
N LEU A 393 -30.96 8.42 -18.52
CA LEU A 393 -31.89 8.55 -17.39
C LEU A 393 -31.35 7.86 -16.13
N TYR A 394 -30.82 6.65 -16.28
CA TYR A 394 -30.20 5.90 -15.20
C TYR A 394 -29.04 6.67 -14.57
N ASN A 395 -28.12 7.17 -15.40
CA ASN A 395 -26.94 7.93 -14.96
C ASN A 395 -27.32 9.27 -14.28
N GLN A 396 -28.41 9.91 -14.70
CA GLN A 396 -28.95 11.11 -14.06
C GLN A 396 -29.80 10.81 -12.81
N LYS A 397 -29.79 9.56 -12.32
CA LYS A 397 -30.53 9.09 -11.14
C LYS A 397 -32.05 9.22 -11.27
N LYS A 398 -32.59 9.28 -12.50
CA LYS A 398 -34.03 9.29 -12.81
C LYS A 398 -34.57 7.86 -12.88
N TYR A 399 -34.42 7.10 -11.80
CA TYR A 399 -34.58 5.65 -11.81
C TYR A 399 -35.99 5.16 -12.17
N LYS A 400 -37.05 5.85 -11.73
CA LYS A 400 -38.43 5.50 -12.10
C LYS A 400 -38.66 5.63 -13.62
N GLU A 401 -38.20 6.73 -14.20
CA GLU A 401 -38.29 7.00 -15.64
C GLU A 401 -37.41 6.01 -16.43
N ALA A 402 -36.20 5.71 -15.94
CA ALA A 402 -35.31 4.73 -16.55
C ALA A 402 -35.95 3.33 -16.57
N ALA A 403 -36.59 2.90 -15.48
CA ALA A 403 -37.28 1.60 -15.42
C ALA A 403 -38.41 1.51 -16.46
N ALA A 404 -39.22 2.55 -16.60
CA ALA A 404 -40.28 2.62 -17.61
C ALA A 404 -39.71 2.63 -19.05
N CYS A 405 -38.62 3.36 -19.26
CA CYS A 405 -37.91 3.40 -20.54
C CYS A 405 -37.38 2.02 -20.95
N TYR A 406 -36.75 1.28 -20.03
CA TYR A 406 -36.28 -0.08 -20.32
C TYR A 406 -37.43 -1.05 -20.61
N GLU A 407 -38.60 -0.87 -20.00
CA GLU A 407 -39.80 -1.64 -20.34
C GLU A 407 -40.22 -1.42 -21.80
N GLN A 408 -40.20 -0.17 -22.27
CA GLN A 408 -40.48 0.16 -23.67
C GLN A 408 -39.41 -0.40 -24.62
N LEU A 409 -38.13 -0.30 -24.24
CA LEU A 409 -37.02 -0.85 -25.03
C LEU A 409 -37.13 -2.38 -25.19
N ALA A 410 -37.54 -3.08 -24.14
CA ALA A 410 -37.73 -4.53 -24.16
C ALA A 410 -38.77 -4.98 -25.21
N GLN A 411 -39.73 -4.12 -25.58
CA GLN A 411 -40.77 -4.45 -26.56
C GLN A 411 -40.28 -4.40 -28.01
N ILE A 412 -39.19 -3.68 -28.29
CA ILE A 412 -38.69 -3.43 -29.65
C ILE A 412 -37.36 -4.14 -29.95
N VAL A 413 -36.77 -4.81 -28.95
CA VAL A 413 -35.52 -5.55 -29.09
C VAL A 413 -35.81 -7.05 -29.14
N PRO A 414 -35.60 -7.72 -30.29
CA PRO A 414 -35.86 -9.14 -30.44
C PRO A 414 -34.71 -10.04 -29.97
N ASP A 415 -33.50 -9.49 -29.83
CA ASP A 415 -32.31 -10.26 -29.44
C ASP A 415 -32.40 -10.75 -27.99
N LYS A 416 -32.33 -12.07 -27.79
CA LYS A 416 -32.57 -12.71 -26.50
C LYS A 416 -31.50 -12.33 -25.45
N PRO A 417 -30.18 -12.42 -25.71
CA PRO A 417 -29.16 -11.96 -24.77
C PRO A 417 -29.33 -10.50 -24.35
N LEU A 418 -29.58 -9.61 -25.30
CA LEU A 418 -29.77 -8.19 -25.05
C LEU A 418 -31.05 -7.91 -24.25
N LEU A 419 -32.15 -8.62 -24.54
CA LEU A 419 -33.39 -8.54 -23.77
C LEU A 419 -33.17 -8.90 -22.29
N GLY A 420 -32.31 -9.88 -22.00
CA GLY A 420 -31.89 -10.20 -20.65
C GLY A 420 -31.20 -9.03 -19.95
N LEU A 421 -30.28 -8.34 -20.62
CA LEU A 421 -29.56 -7.18 -20.07
C LEU A 421 -30.49 -5.98 -19.86
N ILE A 422 -31.43 -5.75 -20.78
CA ILE A 422 -32.47 -4.71 -20.64
C ILE A 422 -33.34 -5.01 -19.41
N SER A 423 -33.77 -6.26 -19.25
CA SER A 423 -34.56 -6.70 -18.10
C SER A 423 -33.80 -6.55 -16.79
N TYR A 424 -32.50 -6.89 -16.79
CA TYR A 424 -31.61 -6.69 -15.65
C TYR A 424 -31.51 -5.20 -15.29
N ARG A 425 -31.22 -4.32 -16.27
CA ARG A 425 -31.12 -2.86 -16.07
C ARG A 425 -32.43 -2.24 -15.59
N LYS A 426 -33.57 -2.71 -16.10
CA LYS A 426 -34.90 -2.34 -15.60
C LYS A 426 -35.04 -2.62 -14.10
N ASN A 427 -34.69 -3.84 -13.66
CA ASN A 427 -34.80 -4.22 -12.25
C ASN A 427 -33.77 -3.51 -11.37
N MET A 428 -32.56 -3.25 -11.88
CA MET A 428 -31.57 -2.41 -11.21
C MET A 428 -32.07 -0.98 -11.01
N ALA A 429 -32.83 -0.42 -11.95
CA ALA A 429 -33.46 0.89 -11.79
C ALA A 429 -34.57 0.84 -10.73
N LYS A 430 -35.43 -0.20 -10.75
CA LYS A 430 -36.47 -0.42 -9.72
C LYS A 430 -35.87 -0.49 -8.31
N LEU A 431 -34.77 -1.22 -8.16
CA LEU A 431 -34.08 -1.42 -6.88
C LEU A 431 -33.69 -0.11 -6.18
N LYS A 432 -33.54 1.00 -6.91
CA LYS A 432 -33.21 2.31 -6.34
C LYS A 432 -34.39 3.01 -5.66
N PHE A 433 -35.62 2.53 -5.85
CA PHE A 433 -36.82 3.14 -5.26
C PHE A 433 -37.83 2.11 -4.71
N THR A 434 -37.52 0.82 -4.75
CA THR A 434 -38.31 -0.27 -4.15
C THR A 434 -37.45 -1.06 -3.17
N GLU A 435 -38.07 -1.69 -2.18
CA GLU A 435 -37.36 -2.57 -1.26
C GLU A 435 -36.77 -3.78 -2.00
N GLY A 436 -35.48 -4.05 -1.78
CA GLY A 436 -34.76 -5.09 -2.51
C GLY A 436 -35.32 -6.50 -2.31
N SER A 437 -35.95 -6.78 -1.17
CA SER A 437 -36.62 -8.04 -0.87
C SER A 437 -37.69 -8.42 -1.91
N THR A 438 -38.43 -7.43 -2.39
CA THR A 438 -39.50 -7.61 -3.37
C THR A 438 -38.99 -7.97 -4.76
N LEU A 439 -37.72 -7.65 -5.05
CA LEU A 439 -37.11 -7.85 -6.37
C LEU A 439 -36.27 -9.13 -6.48
N ILE A 440 -36.08 -9.90 -5.40
CA ILE A 440 -35.35 -11.17 -5.44
C ILE A 440 -35.97 -12.10 -6.49
N GLY A 441 -37.31 -12.25 -6.46
CA GLY A 441 -38.03 -13.06 -7.45
C GLY A 441 -37.87 -12.55 -8.89
N ASP A 442 -37.80 -11.24 -9.08
CA ASP A 442 -37.59 -10.63 -10.39
C ASP A 442 -36.20 -10.95 -10.96
N PHE A 443 -35.14 -10.92 -10.13
CA PHE A 443 -33.79 -11.33 -10.53
C PHE A 443 -33.69 -12.84 -10.77
N THR A 444 -34.34 -13.68 -9.95
CA THR A 444 -34.41 -15.14 -10.17
C THR A 444 -35.05 -15.48 -11.51
N ARG A 445 -36.11 -14.76 -11.93
CA ARG A 445 -36.72 -14.96 -13.24
C ARG A 445 -35.76 -14.65 -14.39
N ILE A 446 -34.92 -13.63 -14.27
CA ILE A 446 -33.92 -13.29 -15.31
C ILE A 446 -32.84 -14.37 -15.37
N GLU A 447 -32.31 -14.79 -14.22
CA GLU A 447 -31.34 -15.88 -14.12
C GLU A 447 -31.84 -17.14 -14.82
N HIS A 448 -33.08 -17.57 -14.57
CA HIS A 448 -33.65 -18.76 -15.19
C HIS A 448 -34.04 -18.58 -16.66
N ALA A 449 -34.48 -17.39 -17.07
CA ALA A 449 -34.87 -17.12 -18.46
C ALA A 449 -33.67 -16.97 -19.41
N PHE A 450 -32.52 -16.54 -18.88
CA PHE A 450 -31.29 -16.27 -19.62
C PHE A 450 -30.07 -16.97 -18.99
N PRO A 451 -30.10 -18.30 -18.80
CA PRO A 451 -28.99 -19.04 -18.19
C PRO A 451 -27.72 -18.90 -19.04
N GLU A 452 -26.56 -18.94 -18.38
CA GLU A 452 -25.23 -18.87 -19.01
C GLU A 452 -24.96 -17.62 -19.87
N THR A 453 -25.82 -16.60 -19.76
CA THR A 453 -25.61 -15.28 -20.38
C THR A 453 -25.07 -14.28 -19.37
N GLU A 454 -24.49 -13.17 -19.84
CA GLU A 454 -24.08 -12.05 -18.99
C GLU A 454 -25.23 -11.55 -18.10
N ALA A 455 -26.44 -11.45 -18.67
CA ALA A 455 -27.63 -11.03 -17.93
C ALA A 455 -27.99 -12.00 -16.80
N GLY A 456 -27.93 -13.31 -17.08
CA GLY A 456 -28.21 -14.36 -16.10
C GLY A 456 -27.23 -14.32 -14.93
N TYR A 457 -25.91 -14.24 -15.21
CA TYR A 457 -24.89 -14.15 -14.17
C TYR A 457 -25.00 -12.88 -13.33
N ARG A 458 -25.26 -11.72 -13.96
CA ARG A 458 -25.46 -10.45 -13.23
C ARG A 458 -26.71 -10.49 -12.36
N ALA A 459 -27.80 -11.09 -12.84
CA ALA A 459 -29.03 -11.26 -12.08
C ALA A 459 -28.83 -12.22 -10.90
N ALA A 460 -28.17 -13.35 -11.11
CA ALA A 460 -27.81 -14.30 -10.05
C ALA A 460 -26.94 -13.64 -8.97
N MET A 461 -25.93 -12.87 -9.39
CA MET A 461 -25.07 -12.12 -8.48
C MET A 461 -25.85 -11.10 -7.66
N LYS A 462 -26.77 -10.34 -8.29
CA LYS A 462 -27.57 -9.35 -7.57
C LYS A 462 -28.61 -9.97 -6.65
N LYS A 463 -29.19 -11.11 -7.04
CA LYS A 463 -30.04 -11.94 -6.18
C LYS A 463 -29.28 -12.32 -4.90
N ASN A 464 -28.04 -12.80 -5.05
CA ASN A 464 -27.17 -13.18 -3.94
C ASN A 464 -26.79 -11.99 -3.04
N ASP A 465 -26.52 -10.82 -3.63
CA ASP A 465 -26.28 -9.58 -2.86
C ASP A 465 -27.45 -9.29 -1.91
N LEU A 466 -28.68 -9.35 -2.44
CA LEU A 466 -29.90 -9.05 -1.70
C LEU A 466 -30.20 -10.10 -0.62
N LEU A 467 -29.97 -11.37 -0.93
CA LEU A 467 -30.09 -12.49 0.00
C LEU A 467 -29.14 -12.32 1.20
N PHE A 468 -27.86 -12.07 0.94
CA PHE A 468 -26.87 -11.86 2.00
C PHE A 468 -27.16 -10.61 2.83
N GLN A 469 -27.69 -9.54 2.22
CA GLN A 469 -28.11 -8.34 2.92
C GLN A 469 -29.30 -8.56 3.86
N GLN A 470 -30.22 -9.46 3.52
CA GLN A 470 -31.33 -9.83 4.39
C GLN A 470 -30.87 -10.69 5.57
N SER A 471 -29.99 -11.65 5.32
CA SER A 471 -29.55 -12.58 6.35
C SER A 471 -28.12 -13.07 6.11
N ARG A 472 -27.25 -12.75 7.07
CA ARG A 472 -25.87 -13.28 7.10
C ARG A 472 -25.81 -14.81 7.22
N ALA A 473 -26.89 -15.45 7.71
CA ALA A 473 -26.97 -16.91 7.79
C ALA A 473 -26.91 -17.59 6.42
N GLN A 474 -27.23 -16.86 5.34
CA GLN A 474 -27.13 -17.37 3.97
C GLN A 474 -25.70 -17.28 3.39
N GLY A 475 -24.72 -16.83 4.17
CA GLY A 475 -23.35 -16.60 3.71
C GLY A 475 -22.73 -17.79 2.98
N LYS A 476 -22.88 -19.02 3.50
CA LYS A 476 -22.36 -20.24 2.84
C LYS A 476 -22.99 -20.49 1.48
N GLN A 477 -24.32 -20.44 1.39
CA GLN A 477 -25.06 -20.62 0.14
C GLN A 477 -24.69 -19.56 -0.89
N VAL A 478 -24.52 -18.31 -0.44
CA VAL A 478 -24.15 -17.18 -1.31
C VAL A 478 -22.70 -17.31 -1.80
N ILE A 479 -21.77 -17.79 -0.96
CA ILE A 479 -20.39 -18.12 -1.36
C ILE A 479 -20.40 -19.14 -2.50
N GLU A 480 -21.06 -20.29 -2.32
CA GLU A 480 -21.14 -21.35 -3.34
C GLU A 480 -21.68 -20.81 -4.67
N SER A 481 -22.69 -19.93 -4.60
CA SER A 481 -23.25 -19.32 -5.79
C SER A 481 -22.32 -18.31 -6.47
N TYR A 482 -21.58 -17.48 -5.71
CA TYR A 482 -20.56 -16.59 -6.31
C TYR A 482 -19.39 -17.37 -6.91
N GLU A 483 -18.95 -18.45 -6.28
CA GLU A 483 -17.91 -19.34 -6.82
C GLU A 483 -18.36 -19.96 -8.13
N SER A 484 -19.58 -20.50 -8.18
CA SER A 484 -20.17 -21.02 -9.41
C SER A 484 -20.24 -19.97 -10.54
N ILE A 485 -20.58 -18.71 -10.22
CA ILE A 485 -20.54 -17.61 -11.21
C ILE A 485 -19.10 -17.36 -11.69
N THR A 486 -18.13 -17.35 -10.78
CA THR A 486 -16.70 -17.11 -11.05
C THR A 486 -16.10 -18.17 -11.98
N GLU A 487 -16.54 -19.43 -11.82
CA GLU A 487 -16.06 -20.56 -12.62
C GLU A 487 -16.68 -20.60 -14.03
N ASN A 488 -17.97 -20.29 -14.14
CA ASN A 488 -18.71 -20.52 -15.39
C ASN A 488 -18.78 -19.28 -16.31
N THR A 489 -18.53 -18.07 -15.80
CA THR A 489 -18.63 -16.87 -16.62
C THR A 489 -17.40 -16.65 -17.51
N LEU A 490 -17.63 -16.27 -18.77
CA LEU A 490 -16.58 -15.81 -19.68
C LEU A 490 -16.26 -14.31 -19.51
N SER A 491 -17.12 -13.57 -18.81
CA SER A 491 -16.96 -12.12 -18.64
C SER A 491 -15.96 -11.80 -17.54
N ARG A 492 -14.85 -11.16 -17.92
CA ARG A 492 -13.79 -10.74 -16.99
C ARG A 492 -14.31 -9.88 -15.84
N SER A 493 -15.21 -8.92 -16.11
CA SER A 493 -15.73 -8.01 -15.09
C SER A 493 -16.67 -8.71 -14.12
N ILE A 494 -17.49 -9.65 -14.59
CA ILE A 494 -18.36 -10.47 -13.73
C ILE A 494 -17.50 -11.33 -12.82
N LYS A 495 -16.48 -12.00 -13.39
CA LYS A 495 -15.55 -12.85 -12.64
C LYS A 495 -14.80 -12.08 -11.55
N GLU A 496 -14.33 -10.88 -11.87
CA GLU A 496 -13.66 -9.99 -10.92
C GLU A 496 -14.59 -9.59 -9.77
N GLU A 497 -15.83 -9.18 -10.09
CA GLU A 497 -16.83 -8.79 -9.09
C GLU A 497 -17.26 -9.95 -8.20
N SER A 498 -17.53 -11.13 -8.78
CA SER A 498 -17.94 -12.32 -8.03
C SER A 498 -16.85 -12.80 -7.08
N LEU A 499 -15.58 -12.85 -7.53
CA LEU A 499 -14.45 -13.22 -6.69
C LEU A 499 -14.26 -12.24 -5.52
N PHE A 500 -14.39 -10.93 -5.76
CA PHE A 500 -14.33 -9.94 -4.68
C PHE A 500 -15.47 -10.11 -3.69
N LYS A 501 -16.70 -10.37 -4.17
CA LYS A 501 -17.86 -10.62 -3.30
C LYS A 501 -17.69 -11.89 -2.48
N THR A 502 -17.14 -12.97 -3.03
CA THR A 502 -16.79 -14.17 -2.26
C THR A 502 -15.83 -13.82 -1.11
N ALA A 503 -14.73 -13.12 -1.42
CA ALA A 503 -13.78 -12.68 -0.41
C ALA A 503 -14.42 -11.78 0.67
N LEU A 504 -15.33 -10.89 0.27
CA LEU A 504 -16.04 -9.99 1.16
C LEU A 504 -17.00 -10.74 2.10
N VAL A 505 -17.72 -11.75 1.59
CA VAL A 505 -18.59 -12.58 2.44
C VAL A 505 -17.76 -13.34 3.48
N HIS A 506 -16.64 -13.95 3.10
CA HIS A 506 -15.72 -14.57 4.07
C HIS A 506 -15.25 -13.58 5.14
N ALA A 507 -14.89 -12.34 4.75
CA ALA A 507 -14.50 -11.31 5.70
C ALA A 507 -15.63 -10.98 6.70
N GLU A 508 -16.87 -10.84 6.23
CA GLU A 508 -18.03 -10.54 7.07
C GLU A 508 -18.47 -11.72 7.97
N LEU A 509 -18.11 -12.95 7.60
CA LEU A 509 -18.29 -14.15 8.43
C LEU A 509 -17.15 -14.36 9.45
N GLY A 510 -16.12 -13.51 9.44
CA GLY A 510 -14.96 -13.62 10.34
C GLY A 510 -13.85 -14.56 9.85
N GLU A 511 -13.95 -15.05 8.61
CA GLU A 511 -13.00 -15.97 7.98
C GLU A 511 -11.87 -15.20 7.26
N ALA A 512 -11.11 -14.42 8.04
CA ALA A 512 -10.12 -13.47 7.52
C ALA A 512 -9.02 -14.14 6.67
N ALA A 513 -8.53 -15.32 7.07
CA ALA A 513 -7.51 -16.06 6.32
C ALA A 513 -7.94 -16.41 4.89
N THR A 514 -9.17 -16.94 4.73
CA THR A 514 -9.74 -17.29 3.43
C THR A 514 -9.98 -16.05 2.59
N SER A 515 -10.53 -14.99 3.19
CA SER A 515 -10.73 -13.71 2.52
C SER A 515 -9.40 -13.14 1.98
N ILE A 516 -8.35 -13.12 2.80
CA ILE A 516 -7.01 -12.65 2.40
C ILE A 516 -6.47 -13.47 1.23
N ALA A 517 -6.61 -14.79 1.25
CA ALA A 517 -6.15 -15.65 0.15
C ALA A 517 -6.88 -15.32 -1.17
N LEU A 518 -8.20 -15.16 -1.13
CA LEU A 518 -9.00 -14.78 -2.29
C LEU A 518 -8.67 -13.36 -2.80
N LEU A 519 -8.43 -12.41 -1.90
CA LEU A 519 -7.98 -11.06 -2.28
C LEU A 519 -6.61 -11.09 -2.95
N GLN A 520 -5.68 -11.91 -2.46
CA GLN A 520 -4.37 -12.09 -3.10
C GLN A 520 -4.49 -12.72 -4.48
N GLN A 521 -5.39 -13.70 -4.66
CA GLN A 521 -5.69 -14.27 -5.97
C GLN A 521 -6.25 -13.19 -6.89
N LEU A 522 -7.27 -12.45 -6.46
CA LEU A 522 -7.87 -11.38 -7.23
C LEU A 522 -6.85 -10.32 -7.66
N LEU A 523 -6.02 -9.84 -6.74
CA LEU A 523 -5.04 -8.79 -7.02
C LEU A 523 -3.93 -9.25 -7.98
N ARG A 524 -3.71 -10.56 -8.10
CA ARG A 524 -2.76 -11.19 -9.02
C ARG A 524 -3.38 -11.41 -10.41
N GLU A 525 -4.58 -11.96 -10.47
CA GLU A 525 -5.30 -12.22 -11.71
C GLU A 525 -5.80 -10.93 -12.40
N PHE A 526 -6.21 -9.94 -11.60
CA PHE A 526 -6.79 -8.68 -12.08
C PHE A 526 -5.89 -7.50 -11.71
N GLN A 527 -4.88 -7.26 -12.56
CA GLN A 527 -3.96 -6.12 -12.40
C GLN A 527 -4.66 -4.76 -12.55
N HIS A 528 -5.73 -4.71 -13.34
CA HIS A 528 -6.57 -3.53 -13.56
C HIS A 528 -8.04 -3.92 -13.46
N GLY A 529 -8.84 -3.12 -12.75
CA GLY A 529 -10.27 -3.33 -12.63
C GLY A 529 -10.90 -2.47 -11.53
N ASP A 530 -12.23 -2.37 -11.57
CA ASP A 530 -13.00 -1.39 -10.79
C ASP A 530 -13.03 -1.75 -9.29
N VAL A 531 -12.92 -3.04 -8.93
CA VAL A 531 -12.93 -3.48 -7.53
C VAL A 531 -11.54 -3.52 -6.91
N ARG A 532 -10.46 -3.40 -7.70
CA ARG A 532 -9.07 -3.52 -7.22
C ARG A 532 -8.76 -2.61 -6.03
N MET A 533 -9.19 -1.35 -6.08
CA MET A 533 -8.97 -0.39 -4.99
C MET A 533 -9.70 -0.81 -3.71
N SER A 534 -10.92 -1.32 -3.84
CA SER A 534 -11.70 -1.85 -2.72
C SER A 534 -11.10 -3.17 -2.19
N ALA A 535 -10.55 -4.02 -3.05
CA ALA A 535 -9.85 -5.23 -2.66
C ALA A 535 -8.57 -4.94 -1.86
N LEU A 536 -7.76 -3.97 -2.30
CA LEU A 536 -6.61 -3.50 -1.53
C LEU A 536 -7.02 -2.89 -0.18
N ALA A 537 -8.08 -2.09 -0.16
CA ALA A 537 -8.60 -1.50 1.07
C ALA A 537 -9.08 -2.56 2.08
N LEU A 538 -9.78 -3.61 1.60
CA LEU A 538 -10.20 -4.72 2.44
C LEU A 538 -9.00 -5.52 2.96
N LEU A 539 -8.01 -5.79 2.11
CA LEU A 539 -6.79 -6.48 2.48
C LEU A 539 -6.02 -5.72 3.58
N ILE A 540 -5.84 -4.40 3.42
CA ILE A 540 -5.21 -3.53 4.44
C ILE A 540 -5.96 -3.60 5.78
N LYS A 541 -7.29 -3.69 5.75
CA LYS A 541 -8.12 -3.80 6.96
C LYS A 541 -7.99 -5.16 7.65
N LEU A 542 -7.89 -6.24 6.90
CA LEU A 542 -7.88 -7.62 7.44
C LEU A 542 -6.49 -8.07 7.93
N LEU A 543 -5.42 -7.67 7.24
CA LEU A 543 -4.06 -8.12 7.52
C LEU A 543 -3.63 -7.98 9.00
N PRO A 544 -3.83 -6.83 9.67
CA PRO A 544 -3.38 -6.67 11.06
C PRO A 544 -4.04 -7.67 12.01
N GLY A 545 -5.35 -7.89 11.87
CA GLY A 545 -6.10 -8.81 12.72
C GLY A 545 -5.67 -10.26 12.51
N GLU A 546 -5.46 -10.67 11.26
CA GLU A 546 -5.05 -12.04 10.95
C GLU A 546 -3.62 -12.33 11.41
N ILE A 547 -2.68 -11.39 11.22
CA ILE A 547 -1.31 -11.64 11.65
C ILE A 547 -1.24 -11.66 13.19
N LYS A 548 -1.96 -10.77 13.88
CA LYS A 548 -2.07 -10.83 15.34
C LYS A 548 -2.61 -12.19 15.80
N ARG A 549 -3.69 -12.68 15.19
CA ARG A 549 -4.23 -14.02 15.47
C ARG A 549 -3.16 -15.11 15.33
N LEU A 550 -2.37 -15.07 14.25
CA LEU A 550 -1.28 -16.03 14.02
C LEU A 550 -0.16 -15.93 15.07
N VAL A 551 0.18 -14.73 15.54
CA VAL A 551 1.16 -14.54 16.62
C VAL A 551 0.60 -15.06 17.94
N ASP A 552 -0.65 -14.73 18.27
CA ASP A 552 -1.35 -15.18 19.49
C ASP A 552 -1.49 -16.72 19.51
N THR A 553 -1.71 -17.36 18.36
CA THR A 553 -1.75 -18.84 18.22
C THR A 553 -0.36 -19.49 18.08
N LYS A 554 0.72 -18.71 18.19
CA LYS A 554 2.13 -19.16 18.06
C LYS A 554 2.50 -19.71 16.68
N GLU A 555 1.72 -19.37 15.65
CA GLU A 555 1.98 -19.70 14.24
C GLU A 555 2.92 -18.67 13.58
N TYR A 556 4.05 -18.38 14.23
CA TYR A 556 4.95 -17.26 13.89
C TYR A 556 5.45 -17.28 12.43
N ILE A 557 5.75 -18.46 11.87
CA ILE A 557 6.22 -18.56 10.49
C ILE A 557 5.16 -18.05 9.51
N LYS A 558 3.89 -18.42 9.71
CA LYS A 558 2.79 -17.97 8.84
C LYS A 558 2.59 -16.46 8.97
N ALA A 559 2.67 -15.93 10.20
CA ALA A 559 2.61 -14.51 10.47
C ALA A 559 3.67 -13.73 9.68
N LEU A 560 4.93 -14.19 9.74
CA LEU A 560 6.05 -13.56 9.03
C LEU A 560 5.95 -13.68 7.52
N VAL A 561 5.53 -14.85 7.00
CA VAL A 561 5.29 -15.02 5.56
C VAL A 561 4.23 -14.04 5.07
N LEU A 562 3.12 -13.91 5.80
CA LEU A 562 2.04 -13.00 5.45
C LEU A 562 2.51 -11.54 5.50
N ALA A 563 3.25 -11.13 6.53
CA ALA A 563 3.83 -9.79 6.61
C ALA A 563 4.80 -9.50 5.44
N LYS A 564 5.66 -10.46 5.11
CA LYS A 564 6.66 -10.34 4.03
C LYS A 564 6.01 -10.22 2.65
N GLN A 565 4.95 -10.97 2.39
CA GLN A 565 4.19 -10.90 1.13
C GLN A 565 3.59 -9.51 0.88
N HIS A 566 3.33 -8.74 1.95
CA HIS A 566 2.68 -7.43 1.89
C HIS A 566 3.60 -6.28 2.32
N ARG A 567 4.93 -6.47 2.23
CA ARG A 567 5.96 -5.50 2.65
C ARG A 567 5.67 -4.07 2.17
N ASP A 568 5.23 -3.93 0.93
CA ASP A 568 5.00 -2.62 0.28
C ASP A 568 3.88 -1.82 0.96
N LEU A 569 2.87 -2.49 1.54
CA LEU A 569 1.78 -1.82 2.28
C LEU A 569 2.31 -1.19 3.58
N PHE A 570 3.31 -1.82 4.20
CA PHE A 570 3.98 -1.31 5.40
C PHE A 570 4.92 -0.15 5.06
N GLN A 571 5.70 -0.26 3.97
CA GLN A 571 6.60 0.81 3.53
C GLN A 571 5.86 2.12 3.23
N LYS A 572 4.62 2.03 2.75
CA LYS A 572 3.76 3.19 2.46
C LYS A 572 3.01 3.72 3.68
N ASN A 573 3.23 3.15 4.87
CA ASN A 573 2.51 3.49 6.11
C ASN A 573 0.98 3.35 5.96
N TRP A 574 0.51 2.39 5.16
CA TRP A 574 -0.93 2.14 5.01
C TRP A 574 -1.49 1.22 6.11
N ILE A 575 -0.61 0.52 6.84
CA ILE A 575 -0.95 -0.38 7.96
C ILE A 575 -0.34 0.18 9.26
N ASP A 576 -1.08 0.07 10.38
CA ASP A 576 -0.70 0.62 11.70
C ASP A 576 0.60 -0.02 12.25
N SER A 577 1.46 0.83 12.80
CA SER A 577 2.65 0.52 13.58
C SER A 577 2.47 -0.54 14.68
N LYS A 578 1.29 -0.64 15.31
CA LYS A 578 1.03 -1.66 16.36
C LYS A 578 1.32 -3.08 15.87
N PHE A 579 1.11 -3.34 14.59
CA PHE A 579 1.35 -4.63 13.97
C PHE A 579 2.85 -4.95 13.80
N LEU A 580 3.70 -3.95 13.58
CA LEU A 580 5.15 -4.17 13.46
C LEU A 580 5.75 -4.72 14.75
N ALA A 581 5.11 -4.43 15.90
CA ALA A 581 5.50 -5.01 17.19
C ALA A 581 5.23 -6.52 17.23
N ASP A 582 4.05 -6.95 16.78
CA ASP A 582 3.69 -8.37 16.73
C ASP A 582 4.63 -9.15 15.78
N ALA A 583 5.02 -8.54 14.65
CA ALA A 583 6.01 -9.11 13.74
C ALA A 583 7.41 -9.18 14.37
N ALA A 584 7.85 -8.13 15.07
CA ALA A 584 9.13 -8.11 15.77
C ALA A 584 9.18 -9.18 16.89
N GLU A 585 8.09 -9.38 17.63
CA GLU A 585 7.97 -10.45 18.60
C GLU A 585 8.06 -11.82 17.91
N ALA A 586 7.36 -12.04 16.81
CA ALA A 586 7.43 -13.29 16.06
C ALA A 586 8.87 -13.63 15.61
N TYR A 587 9.62 -12.65 15.11
CA TYR A 587 11.05 -12.83 14.77
C TYR A 587 11.89 -13.19 15.98
N HIS A 588 11.70 -12.50 17.11
CA HIS A 588 12.42 -12.78 18.35
C HIS A 588 12.16 -14.22 18.81
N ARG A 589 10.89 -14.67 18.80
CA ARG A 589 10.51 -16.02 19.28
C ARG A 589 11.05 -17.16 18.41
N ILE A 590 11.27 -16.92 17.11
CA ILE A 590 11.88 -17.91 16.19
C ILE A 590 13.43 -17.90 16.31
N GLY A 591 14.03 -16.89 16.94
CA GLY A 591 15.47 -16.77 17.10
C GLY A 591 16.17 -15.99 15.99
N ILE A 592 15.41 -15.25 15.16
CA ILE A 592 15.95 -14.33 14.15
C ILE A 592 16.08 -12.94 14.79
N TYR A 593 17.07 -12.82 15.68
CA TYR A 593 17.19 -11.68 16.58
C TYR A 593 17.55 -10.36 15.88
N ASP A 594 18.29 -10.42 14.77
CA ASP A 594 18.73 -9.24 14.03
C ASP A 594 17.55 -8.53 13.32
N GLU A 595 16.62 -9.29 12.73
CA GLU A 595 15.41 -8.73 12.12
C GLU A 595 14.43 -8.20 13.17
N ALA A 596 14.31 -8.88 14.32
CA ALA A 596 13.54 -8.38 15.45
C ALA A 596 14.09 -7.02 15.93
N GLN A 597 15.41 -6.91 16.10
CA GLN A 597 16.08 -5.66 16.46
C GLN A 597 15.80 -4.55 15.43
N LYS A 598 15.96 -4.82 14.13
CA LYS A 598 15.70 -3.82 13.06
C LYS A 598 14.26 -3.31 13.09
N LEU A 599 13.29 -4.19 13.31
CA LEU A 599 11.87 -3.79 13.41
C LEU A 599 11.59 -2.95 14.65
N TYR A 600 12.13 -3.31 15.82
CA TYR A 600 12.00 -2.48 17.01
C TYR A 600 12.67 -1.11 16.85
N LEU A 601 13.83 -1.05 16.19
CA LEU A 601 14.47 0.23 15.85
C LEU A 601 13.60 1.10 14.96
N TYR A 602 12.99 0.50 13.91
CA TYR A 602 12.06 1.22 13.05
C TYR A 602 10.82 1.71 13.80
N LEU A 603 10.27 0.90 14.72
CA LEU A 603 9.18 1.31 15.61
C LEU A 603 9.56 2.52 16.47
N LEU A 604 10.77 2.53 17.04
CA LEU A 604 11.27 3.66 17.83
C LEU A 604 11.42 4.94 17.00
N GLU A 605 11.65 4.83 15.69
CA GLU A 605 11.77 5.97 14.78
C GLU A 605 10.42 6.60 14.45
N ILE A 606 9.42 5.77 14.09
CA ILE A 606 8.12 6.27 13.60
C ILE A 606 7.17 6.70 14.73
N LEU A 607 7.39 6.21 15.95
CA LEU A 607 6.47 6.48 17.07
C LEU A 607 6.77 7.79 17.81
N PRO A 608 5.75 8.44 18.39
CA PRO A 608 5.92 9.53 19.36
C PRO A 608 6.72 9.12 20.60
N VAL A 609 7.44 10.05 21.21
CA VAL A 609 8.39 9.80 22.32
C VAL A 609 7.73 9.11 23.52
N ASP A 610 6.47 9.43 23.81
CA ASP A 610 5.66 8.84 24.89
C ASP A 610 5.33 7.35 24.67
N GLN A 611 5.43 6.85 23.44
CA GLN A 611 5.07 5.46 23.10
C GLN A 611 6.28 4.56 22.84
N ARG A 612 7.49 5.13 22.81
CA ARG A 612 8.74 4.44 22.48
C ARG A 612 9.26 3.53 23.59
N GLU A 613 9.10 3.94 24.85
CA GLU A 613 9.73 3.29 26.01
C GLU A 613 9.52 1.76 26.05
N LYS A 614 8.28 1.30 25.83
CA LYS A 614 7.91 -0.12 25.83
C LYS A 614 8.63 -1.00 24.80
N PHE A 615 9.26 -0.41 23.79
CA PHE A 615 9.98 -1.14 22.75
C PHE A 615 11.50 -1.20 22.98
N TYR A 616 12.05 -0.42 23.91
CA TYR A 616 13.47 -0.47 24.23
C TYR A 616 13.88 -1.81 24.84
N LEU A 617 13.16 -2.30 25.86
CA LEU A 617 13.52 -3.55 26.52
C LEU A 617 13.51 -4.75 25.54
N PRO A 618 12.45 -4.99 24.74
CA PRO A 618 12.46 -6.07 23.74
C PRO A 618 13.56 -5.95 22.69
N MET A 619 13.90 -4.73 22.27
CA MET A 619 15.00 -4.46 21.34
C MET A 619 16.36 -4.82 21.94
N ILE A 620 16.63 -4.36 23.17
CA ILE A 620 17.87 -4.63 23.91
C ILE A 620 18.00 -6.13 24.15
N GLN A 621 16.91 -6.82 24.53
CA GLN A 621 16.89 -8.28 24.67
C GLN A 621 17.19 -8.99 23.35
N ALA A 622 16.59 -8.57 22.23
CA ALA A 622 16.90 -9.12 20.91
C ALA A 622 18.39 -8.94 20.58
N THR A 623 18.94 -7.74 20.83
CA THR A 623 20.36 -7.42 20.59
C THR A 623 21.28 -8.27 21.45
N PHE A 624 20.94 -8.46 22.73
CA PHE A 624 21.67 -9.32 23.65
C PHE A 624 21.66 -10.77 23.20
N ASN A 625 20.50 -11.30 22.80
CA ASN A 625 20.36 -12.66 22.30
C ASN A 625 21.07 -12.88 20.96
N HIS A 626 21.22 -11.83 20.15
CA HIS A 626 22.05 -11.85 18.95
C HIS A 626 23.55 -11.96 19.26
N GLY A 627 23.97 -11.59 20.48
CA GLY A 627 25.37 -11.59 20.92
C GLY A 627 26.11 -10.28 20.67
N ASP A 628 25.41 -9.21 20.25
CA ASP A 628 26.03 -7.90 20.01
C ASP A 628 26.06 -7.07 21.30
N TYR A 629 26.98 -7.44 22.21
CA TYR A 629 27.08 -6.83 23.53
C TYR A 629 27.46 -5.35 23.51
N ARG A 630 28.13 -4.88 22.45
CA ARG A 630 28.47 -3.46 22.30
C ARG A 630 27.23 -2.63 22.01
N LEU A 631 26.37 -3.08 21.09
CA LEU A 631 25.11 -2.40 20.83
C LEU A 631 24.16 -2.43 22.03
N VAL A 632 24.20 -3.49 22.85
CA VAL A 632 23.44 -3.51 24.11
C VAL A 632 23.84 -2.36 25.05
N ASP A 633 25.14 -2.11 25.21
CA ASP A 633 25.65 -1.00 26.03
C ASP A 633 25.18 0.36 25.49
N ASP A 634 25.26 0.56 24.17
CA ASP A 634 24.79 1.76 23.48
C ASP A 634 23.29 2.00 23.68
N TYR A 635 22.46 0.99 23.43
CA TYR A 635 21.01 1.10 23.57
C TYR A 635 20.57 1.29 25.02
N ALA A 636 21.24 0.64 25.96
CA ALA A 636 20.95 0.78 27.38
C ALA A 636 21.35 2.18 27.90
N ALA A 637 22.46 2.75 27.44
CA ALA A 637 22.84 4.12 27.74
C ALA A 637 21.81 5.13 27.19
N GLN A 638 21.37 4.92 25.94
CA GLN A 638 20.33 5.74 25.33
C GLN A 638 19.00 5.66 26.09
N TYR A 639 18.60 4.45 26.51
CA TYR A 639 17.41 4.27 27.33
C TYR A 639 17.52 5.05 28.65
N ALA A 640 18.64 4.92 29.37
CA ALA A 640 18.87 5.62 30.63
C ALA A 640 18.86 7.15 30.46
N TYR A 641 19.35 7.66 29.33
CA TYR A 641 19.31 9.08 29.00
C TYR A 641 17.89 9.57 28.70
N ASN A 642 17.15 8.83 27.87
CA ASN A 642 15.80 9.23 27.43
C ASN A 642 14.72 8.99 28.49
N TYR A 643 14.90 7.97 29.34
CA TYR A 643 13.97 7.55 30.37
C TYR A 643 14.70 7.33 31.72
N PRO A 644 15.20 8.38 32.38
CA PRO A 644 15.97 8.25 33.63
C PRO A 644 15.20 7.59 34.77
N HIS A 645 13.87 7.68 34.74
CA HIS A 645 12.95 7.05 35.68
C HIS A 645 12.01 6.05 34.98
N GLY A 646 12.47 5.48 33.86
CA GLY A 646 11.67 4.59 33.04
C GLY A 646 11.33 3.28 33.75
N GLN A 647 10.19 2.70 33.38
CA GLN A 647 9.63 1.47 33.93
C GLN A 647 10.62 0.29 33.87
N PHE A 648 11.41 0.19 32.82
CA PHE A 648 12.34 -0.91 32.56
C PHE A 648 13.79 -0.61 32.95
N ALA A 649 14.05 0.43 33.76
CA ALA A 649 15.42 0.87 34.06
C ALA A 649 16.27 -0.20 34.72
N ASN A 650 15.70 -0.99 35.63
CA ASN A 650 16.42 -2.05 36.32
C ASN A 650 16.73 -3.23 35.40
N GLU A 651 15.77 -3.64 34.57
CA GLU A 651 15.92 -4.73 33.60
C GLU A 651 16.93 -4.37 32.51
N VAL A 652 16.87 -3.14 32.01
CA VAL A 652 17.84 -2.62 31.03
C VAL A 652 19.24 -2.54 31.64
N LEU A 653 19.38 -2.04 32.88
CA LEU A 653 20.65 -2.01 33.59
C LEU A 653 21.22 -3.42 33.80
N PHE A 654 20.36 -4.37 34.17
CA PHE A 654 20.76 -5.76 34.36
C PHE A 654 21.31 -6.38 33.07
N ILE A 655 20.60 -6.24 31.95
CA ILE A 655 21.05 -6.74 30.64
C ILE A 655 22.35 -6.03 30.20
N ARG A 656 22.48 -4.73 30.48
CA ARG A 656 23.70 -3.94 30.21
C ARG A 656 24.90 -4.51 30.96
N ILE A 657 24.75 -4.79 32.26
CA ILE A 657 25.83 -5.37 33.07
C ILE A 657 26.19 -6.76 32.55
N GLN A 658 25.20 -7.60 32.21
CA GLN A 658 25.44 -8.90 31.60
C GLN A 658 26.24 -8.80 30.29
N ALA A 659 25.87 -7.86 29.41
CA ALA A 659 26.57 -7.62 28.15
C ALA A 659 28.02 -7.19 28.39
N LEU A 660 28.27 -6.29 29.35
CA LEU A 660 29.64 -5.87 29.70
C LEU A 660 30.49 -7.01 30.26
N VAL A 661 29.90 -7.91 31.07
CA VAL A 661 30.59 -9.11 31.56
C VAL A 661 30.88 -10.09 30.42
N GLY A 662 29.95 -10.22 29.47
CA GLY A 662 30.10 -11.04 28.25
C GLY A 662 31.17 -10.52 27.30
N ASP A 663 31.32 -9.19 27.18
CA ASP A 663 32.34 -8.49 26.39
C ASP A 663 33.67 -8.29 27.16
N GLU A 664 33.83 -8.92 28.32
CA GLU A 664 35.00 -8.83 29.21
C GLU A 664 35.36 -7.43 29.74
N ARG A 665 34.45 -6.45 29.63
CA ARG A 665 34.60 -5.08 30.13
C ARG A 665 34.25 -4.98 31.63
N LEU A 666 35.01 -5.71 32.45
CA LEU A 666 34.71 -5.91 33.88
C LEU A 666 34.80 -4.64 34.73
N THR A 667 35.69 -3.70 34.40
CA THR A 667 35.79 -2.41 35.09
C THR A 667 34.54 -1.56 34.86
N ASP A 668 34.01 -1.57 33.64
CA ASP A 668 32.80 -0.84 33.29
C ASP A 668 31.58 -1.48 33.95
N ALA A 669 31.52 -2.82 33.96
CA ALA A 669 30.47 -3.56 34.67
C ALA A 669 30.48 -3.26 36.17
N LEU A 670 31.67 -3.22 36.79
CA LEU A 670 31.84 -2.89 38.20
C LEU A 670 31.34 -1.46 38.51
N SER A 671 31.67 -0.49 37.66
CA SER A 671 31.22 0.91 37.82
C SER A 671 29.71 1.09 37.78
N LEU A 672 28.98 0.12 37.19
CA LEU A 672 27.53 0.16 37.00
C LEU A 672 26.77 -0.69 38.01
N LEU A 673 27.45 -1.40 38.92
CA LEU A 673 26.78 -2.15 39.97
C LEU A 673 26.06 -1.18 40.93
N PRO A 674 24.76 -1.39 41.20
CA PRO A 674 24.02 -0.55 42.14
C PRO A 674 24.53 -0.74 43.57
N SER A 675 24.58 0.37 44.32
CA SER A 675 24.97 0.39 45.74
C SER A 675 23.86 1.06 46.57
N PRO A 676 23.15 0.33 47.44
CA PRO A 676 23.26 -1.10 47.72
C PRO A 676 22.74 -1.98 46.56
N LEU A 677 23.26 -3.21 46.45
CA LEU A 677 22.77 -4.20 45.49
C LEU A 677 21.31 -4.59 45.83
N PRO A 678 20.38 -4.58 44.86
CA PRO A 678 19.03 -5.11 45.02
C PRO A 678 19.04 -6.60 45.37
N ASP A 679 18.01 -7.05 46.11
CA ASP A 679 17.81 -8.46 46.48
C ASP A 679 17.37 -9.32 45.28
N ASN A 680 18.29 -9.54 44.34
CA ASN A 680 18.10 -10.36 43.16
C ASN A 680 19.25 -11.38 43.03
N LYS A 681 18.91 -12.67 43.07
CA LYS A 681 19.87 -13.79 43.02
C LYS A 681 20.80 -13.72 41.80
N GLU A 682 20.26 -13.42 40.62
CA GLU A 682 21.04 -13.37 39.39
C GLU A 682 21.99 -12.16 39.36
N LEU A 683 21.56 -11.03 39.92
CA LEU A 683 22.43 -9.87 40.06
C LEU A 683 23.55 -10.12 41.08
N PHE A 684 23.27 -10.83 42.18
CA PHE A 684 24.32 -11.27 43.10
C PHE A 684 25.32 -12.20 42.42
N LYS A 685 24.89 -13.20 41.64
CA LYS A 685 25.80 -14.08 40.88
C LYS A 685 26.68 -13.30 39.90
N ILE A 686 26.12 -12.32 39.21
CA ILE A 686 26.86 -11.43 38.31
C ILE A 686 27.87 -10.58 39.09
N ALA A 687 27.46 -9.96 40.20
CA ALA A 687 28.34 -9.16 41.05
C ALA A 687 29.50 -10.01 41.60
N VAL A 688 29.22 -11.23 42.08
CA VAL A 688 30.25 -12.21 42.47
C VAL A 688 31.22 -12.47 41.33
N SER A 689 30.70 -12.72 40.12
CA SER A 689 31.56 -12.95 38.95
C SER A 689 32.41 -11.72 38.60
N ILE A 690 31.90 -10.50 38.76
CA ILE A 690 32.63 -9.25 38.49
C ILE A 690 33.74 -9.05 39.53
N TYR A 691 33.40 -9.07 40.82
CA TYR A 691 34.36 -8.87 41.90
C TYR A 691 35.46 -9.93 41.90
N PHE A 692 35.10 -11.21 41.72
CA PHE A 692 36.07 -12.30 41.65
C PHE A 692 37.05 -12.15 40.49
N ARG A 693 36.57 -11.80 39.29
CA ARG A 693 37.42 -11.63 38.10
C ARG A 693 38.29 -10.36 38.17
N ASN A 694 37.89 -9.36 38.95
CA ASN A 694 38.69 -8.16 39.25
C ASN A 694 39.64 -8.35 40.46
N ASN A 695 39.70 -9.55 41.06
CA ASN A 695 40.47 -9.85 42.27
C ASN A 695 40.07 -9.04 43.51
N ASP A 696 38.84 -8.51 43.55
CA ASP A 696 38.29 -7.82 44.71
C ASP A 696 37.59 -8.84 45.62
N TYR A 697 38.41 -9.62 46.32
CA TYR A 697 37.93 -10.76 47.09
C TYR A 697 37.09 -10.36 48.31
N ASP A 698 37.37 -9.22 48.93
CA ASP A 698 36.64 -8.73 50.10
C ASP A 698 35.18 -8.41 49.77
N ASN A 699 34.96 -7.62 48.71
CA ASN A 699 33.60 -7.32 48.25
C ASN A 699 32.92 -8.56 47.67
N CYS A 700 33.65 -9.43 46.98
CA CYS A 700 33.12 -10.72 46.53
C CYS A 700 32.57 -11.56 47.69
N LEU A 701 33.30 -11.63 48.81
CA LEU A 701 32.92 -12.38 50.00
C LEU A 701 31.69 -11.77 50.68
N ALA A 702 31.62 -10.45 50.77
CA ALA A 702 30.45 -9.73 51.30
C ALA A 702 29.18 -10.03 50.48
N VAL A 703 29.30 -10.07 49.14
CA VAL A 703 28.19 -10.41 48.25
C VAL A 703 27.82 -11.89 48.37
N LEU A 704 28.80 -12.79 48.43
CA LEU A 704 28.54 -14.24 48.57
C LEU A 704 27.83 -14.58 49.88
N LYS A 705 28.19 -13.92 50.99
CA LYS A 705 27.48 -14.08 52.28
C LYS A 705 26.01 -13.68 52.19
N LYS A 706 25.70 -12.64 51.42
CA LYS A 706 24.31 -12.26 51.14
C LYS A 706 23.64 -13.28 50.25
N LEU A 707 24.30 -13.75 49.19
CA LEU A 707 23.76 -14.77 48.30
C LEU A 707 23.48 -16.08 49.05
N SER A 708 24.38 -16.53 49.93
CA SER A 708 24.22 -17.77 50.71
C SER A 708 23.06 -17.71 51.70
N ALA A 709 22.65 -16.52 52.13
CA ALA A 709 21.46 -16.33 52.95
C ALA A 709 20.15 -16.51 52.16
N ILE A 710 20.19 -16.38 50.82
CA ILE A 710 19.02 -16.43 49.92
C ILE A 710 19.02 -17.74 49.10
N GLU A 711 20.17 -18.38 48.93
CA GLU A 711 20.36 -19.61 48.17
C GLU A 711 21.33 -20.55 48.91
N THR A 712 20.77 -21.56 49.59
CA THR A 712 21.53 -22.58 50.34
C THR A 712 21.04 -23.98 49.93
N PRO A 713 21.93 -24.91 49.49
CA PRO A 713 23.36 -24.71 49.24
C PRO A 713 23.62 -23.79 48.05
N LEU A 714 24.78 -23.12 48.02
CA LEU A 714 25.19 -22.32 46.87
C LEU A 714 25.38 -23.21 45.64
N PRO A 715 25.14 -22.69 44.42
CA PRO A 715 25.51 -23.41 43.22
C PRO A 715 27.03 -23.63 43.18
N GLN A 716 27.44 -24.75 42.59
CA GLN A 716 28.81 -25.27 42.72
C GLN A 716 29.91 -24.32 42.24
N LYS A 717 29.61 -23.43 41.28
CA LYS A 717 30.54 -22.39 40.83
C LYS A 717 30.73 -21.33 41.90
N GLU A 718 29.64 -20.78 42.44
CA GLU A 718 29.66 -19.77 43.49
C GLU A 718 30.23 -20.34 44.80
N GLN A 719 29.97 -21.62 45.08
CA GLN A 719 30.55 -22.39 46.17
C GLN A 719 32.09 -22.43 46.07
N PHE A 720 32.62 -22.74 44.88
CA PHE A 720 34.06 -22.68 44.64
C PHE A 720 34.61 -21.25 44.80
N ILE A 721 33.92 -20.24 44.26
CA ILE A 721 34.33 -18.84 44.38
C ILE A 721 34.38 -18.41 45.84
N LEU A 722 33.42 -18.81 46.67
CA LEU A 722 33.42 -18.56 48.12
C LEU A 722 34.66 -19.14 48.78
N ALA A 723 34.97 -20.40 48.49
CA ALA A 723 36.15 -21.06 49.03
C ALA A 723 37.45 -20.36 48.61
N GLU A 724 37.57 -19.94 47.34
CA GLU A 724 38.75 -19.21 46.86
C GLU A 724 38.84 -17.81 47.47
N CYS A 725 37.73 -17.07 47.63
CA CYS A 725 37.73 -15.76 48.29
C CYS A 725 38.17 -15.87 49.77
N LEU A 726 37.67 -16.88 50.50
CA LEU A 726 38.10 -17.15 51.88
C LEU A 726 39.60 -17.51 51.94
N PHE A 727 40.10 -18.27 50.96
CA PHE A 727 41.51 -18.60 50.86
C PHE A 727 42.39 -17.37 50.63
N GLN A 728 42.00 -16.48 49.71
CA GLN A 728 42.76 -15.27 49.36
C GLN A 728 42.73 -14.23 50.49
N THR A 729 41.63 -14.16 51.24
CA THR A 729 41.47 -13.24 52.40
C THR A 729 42.06 -13.79 53.71
N GLY A 730 42.58 -15.02 53.71
CA GLY A 730 43.30 -15.63 54.84
C GLY A 730 42.43 -16.40 55.83
N ALA A 731 41.12 -16.54 55.58
CA ALA A 731 40.18 -17.33 56.39
C ALA A 731 40.31 -18.85 56.07
N PHE A 732 41.50 -19.41 56.32
CA PHE A 732 41.87 -20.74 55.83
C PHE A 732 40.99 -21.90 56.33
N THR A 733 40.54 -21.85 57.58
CA THR A 733 39.68 -22.90 58.17
C THR A 733 38.31 -22.93 57.50
N GLU A 734 37.73 -21.75 57.22
CA GLU A 734 36.46 -21.64 56.51
C GLU A 734 36.63 -22.04 55.04
N ALA A 735 37.70 -21.58 54.39
CA ALA A 735 38.02 -21.94 53.00
C ALA A 735 38.09 -23.45 52.79
N GLU A 736 38.71 -24.18 53.72
CA GLU A 736 38.82 -25.63 53.68
C GLU A 736 37.45 -26.31 53.67
N ASN A 737 36.56 -25.92 54.58
CA ASN A 737 35.20 -26.46 54.66
C ASN A 737 34.45 -26.24 53.34
N GLU A 738 34.54 -25.01 52.79
CA GLU A 738 33.85 -24.67 51.55
C GLU A 738 34.43 -25.39 50.32
N PHE A 739 35.74 -25.62 50.24
CA PHE A 739 36.37 -26.40 49.16
C PHE A 739 35.94 -27.88 49.19
N GLN A 740 35.68 -28.46 50.37
CA GLN A 740 35.20 -29.83 50.50
C GLN A 740 33.77 -30.02 49.99
N LEU A 741 32.97 -28.95 49.95
CA LEU A 741 31.60 -28.95 49.45
C LEU A 741 31.52 -28.93 47.90
N VAL A 742 32.65 -28.70 47.21
CA VAL A 742 32.72 -28.77 45.73
C VAL A 742 32.71 -30.23 45.28
N SER A 743 31.75 -30.58 44.42
CA SER A 743 31.50 -31.97 44.02
C SER A 743 32.46 -32.46 42.91
N PRO A 744 32.72 -33.79 42.83
CA PRO A 744 33.57 -34.37 41.79
C PRO A 744 33.14 -34.14 40.34
N GLU A 745 31.86 -33.81 40.11
CA GLU A 745 31.33 -33.55 38.77
C GLU A 745 31.46 -32.09 38.34
N ASN A 746 31.88 -31.20 39.25
CA ASN A 746 32.08 -29.80 38.93
C ASN A 746 33.45 -29.54 38.27
N SER A 747 33.51 -28.60 37.33
CA SER A 747 34.75 -28.24 36.62
C SER A 747 35.86 -27.66 37.50
N PHE A 748 35.52 -27.18 38.71
CA PHE A 748 36.47 -26.64 39.68
C PHE A 748 36.88 -27.67 40.74
N TYR A 749 36.49 -28.94 40.61
CA TYR A 749 36.79 -29.96 41.61
C TYR A 749 38.29 -30.19 41.79
N GLU A 750 39.04 -30.39 40.70
CA GLU A 750 40.48 -30.62 40.80
C GLU A 750 41.23 -29.38 41.31
N GLN A 751 40.73 -28.19 40.97
CA GLN A 751 41.26 -26.94 41.53
C GLN A 751 41.02 -26.86 43.03
N SER A 752 39.84 -27.29 43.51
CA SER A 752 39.51 -27.36 44.94
C SER A 752 40.41 -28.34 45.68
N LEU A 753 40.64 -29.54 45.12
CA LEU A 753 41.58 -30.52 45.68
C LEU A 753 43.01 -29.96 45.74
N PHE A 754 43.43 -29.19 44.73
CA PHE A 754 44.76 -28.58 44.71
C PHE A 754 44.91 -27.51 45.82
N ARG A 755 43.85 -26.75 46.08
CA ARG A 755 43.80 -25.79 47.19
C ARG A 755 43.80 -26.48 48.56
N LEU A 756 43.03 -27.55 48.73
CA LEU A 756 43.05 -28.37 49.94
C LEU A 756 44.44 -28.95 50.21
N ALA A 757 45.13 -29.43 49.17
CA ALA A 757 46.52 -29.86 49.29
C ALA A 757 47.44 -28.74 49.80
N THR A 758 47.27 -27.53 49.26
CA THR A 758 48.05 -26.36 49.67
C THR A 758 47.79 -25.96 51.13
N LEU A 759 46.53 -26.04 51.57
CA LEU A 759 46.13 -25.76 52.94
C LEU A 759 46.70 -26.76 53.94
N GLU A 760 46.62 -28.07 53.66
CA GLU A 760 47.18 -29.11 54.54
C GLU A 760 48.70 -28.99 54.70
N ARG A 761 49.41 -28.67 53.61
CA ARG A 761 50.85 -28.42 53.67
C ARG A 761 51.19 -27.20 54.54
N LYS A 762 50.41 -26.12 54.45
CA LYS A 762 50.57 -24.94 55.33
C LYS A 762 50.38 -25.27 56.82
N LYS A 763 49.57 -26.27 57.15
CA LYS A 763 49.38 -26.75 58.53
C LYS A 763 50.48 -27.71 59.02
N GLY A 764 51.42 -28.10 58.13
CA GLY A 764 52.44 -29.10 58.42
C GLY A 764 52.00 -30.55 58.18
N ASN A 765 50.78 -30.78 57.67
CA ASN A 765 50.24 -32.10 57.37
C ASN A 765 50.63 -32.54 55.95
N GLU A 766 51.92 -32.79 55.72
CA GLU A 766 52.45 -33.10 54.38
C GLU A 766 51.81 -34.36 53.78
N GLU A 767 51.55 -35.41 54.57
CA GLU A 767 50.94 -36.66 54.09
C GLU A 767 49.54 -36.45 53.50
N ASN A 768 48.70 -35.68 54.19
CA ASN A 768 47.36 -35.33 53.72
C ASN A 768 47.42 -34.49 52.46
N GLY A 769 48.33 -33.50 52.42
CA GLY A 769 48.55 -32.67 51.25
C GLY A 769 48.92 -33.49 50.00
N LEU A 770 49.83 -34.45 50.15
CA LEU A 770 50.22 -35.36 49.06
C LEU A 770 49.08 -36.29 48.63
N SER A 771 48.21 -36.70 49.55
CA SER A 771 47.05 -37.56 49.24
C SER A 771 46.07 -36.85 48.27
N PHE A 772 45.83 -35.55 48.47
CA PHE A 772 44.98 -34.76 47.58
C PHE A 772 45.61 -34.57 46.20
N LEU A 773 46.92 -34.31 46.12
CA LEU A 773 47.63 -34.21 44.84
C LEU A 773 47.60 -35.54 44.07
N LYS A 774 47.85 -36.68 44.75
CA LYS A 774 47.72 -38.01 44.14
C LYS A 774 46.32 -38.25 43.57
N LYS A 775 45.29 -37.85 44.32
CA LYS A 775 43.88 -37.96 43.87
C LYS A 775 43.62 -37.18 42.59
N ILE A 776 44.24 -35.99 42.39
CA ILE A 776 44.14 -35.23 41.14
C ILE A 776 44.80 -35.97 39.98
N VAL A 777 46.02 -36.50 40.18
CA VAL A 777 46.75 -37.23 39.14
C VAL A 777 46.01 -38.49 38.69
N GLU A 778 45.54 -39.28 39.66
CA GLU A 778 44.87 -40.56 39.40
C GLU A 778 43.46 -40.40 38.83
N LYS A 779 42.66 -39.48 39.39
CA LYS A 779 41.21 -39.40 39.12
C LYS A 779 40.75 -38.11 38.42
N GLY A 780 41.63 -37.13 38.25
CA GLY A 780 41.28 -35.86 37.61
C GLY A 780 40.86 -36.02 36.14
N LYS A 781 40.02 -35.12 35.66
CA LYS A 781 39.61 -35.00 34.26
C LYS A 781 40.39 -33.87 33.55
N SER A 782 40.79 -32.81 34.27
CA SER A 782 41.53 -31.67 33.70
C SER A 782 43.04 -31.96 33.48
N PRO A 783 43.55 -31.91 32.23
CA PRO A 783 44.97 -32.13 31.94
C PRO A 783 45.90 -31.12 32.64
N ARG A 784 45.45 -29.86 32.73
CA ARG A 784 46.22 -28.77 33.34
C ARG A 784 46.46 -29.00 34.84
N TRP A 785 45.41 -29.40 35.57
CA TRP A 785 45.52 -29.63 37.01
C TRP A 785 46.31 -30.90 37.35
N LYS A 786 46.23 -31.94 36.49
CA LYS A 786 47.11 -33.11 36.61
C LYS A 786 48.57 -32.73 36.51
N GLN A 787 48.95 -31.97 35.48
CA GLN A 787 50.33 -31.54 35.28
C GLN A 787 50.86 -30.73 36.48
N PHE A 788 50.05 -29.83 37.05
CA PHE A 788 50.44 -29.09 38.25
C PHE A 788 50.63 -30.00 39.46
N ALA A 789 49.71 -30.95 39.69
CA ALA A 789 49.82 -31.90 40.80
C ALA A 789 51.03 -32.85 40.65
N GLU A 790 51.30 -33.34 39.43
CA GLU A 790 52.48 -34.16 39.12
C GLU A 790 53.79 -33.41 39.40
N ARG A 791 53.86 -32.14 38.99
CA ARG A 791 55.04 -31.30 39.22
C ARG A 791 55.32 -31.09 40.71
N GLU A 792 54.29 -30.84 41.50
CA GLU A 792 54.41 -30.70 42.96
C GLU A 792 54.87 -32.01 43.62
N LEU A 793 54.34 -33.17 43.19
CA LEU A 793 54.76 -34.49 43.66
C LEU A 793 56.22 -34.81 43.28
N GLN A 794 56.65 -34.42 42.09
CA GLN A 794 58.05 -34.56 41.64
C GLN A 794 59.01 -33.65 42.42
N PHE A 795 58.59 -32.42 42.74
CA PHE A 795 59.42 -31.50 43.52
C PHE A 795 59.69 -32.04 44.93
N LYS A 796 58.69 -32.66 45.58
CA LYS A 796 58.87 -33.29 46.90
C LYS A 796 59.80 -34.50 46.84
N THR A 797 59.64 -35.38 45.85
CA THR A 797 60.54 -36.54 45.66
C THR A 797 61.98 -36.13 45.34
N ALA A 798 62.21 -34.97 44.73
CA ALA A 798 63.54 -34.40 44.55
C ALA A 798 64.08 -33.71 45.83
N SER A 799 63.21 -33.08 46.62
CA SER A 799 63.55 -32.48 47.92
C SER A 799 63.91 -33.52 48.99
N ASP A 800 63.28 -34.70 48.99
CA ASP A 800 63.56 -35.77 49.95
C ASP A 800 64.83 -36.58 49.57
N ARG A 801 65.41 -36.31 48.39
CA ARG A 801 66.67 -36.90 47.89
C ARG A 801 67.90 -36.00 48.09
N ARG A 802 67.72 -34.78 48.60
CA ARG A 802 68.79 -33.87 49.04
C ARG A 802 68.81 -33.83 50.55
#